data_AF-C0CY66-F1
#
_entry.id   AF-C0CY66-F1
#
_cell.length_a   1.000
_cell.length_b   1.000
_cell.length_c   1.000
_cell.angle_alpha   90.00
_cell.angle_beta   90.00
_cell.angle_gamma   90.00
#
_symmetry.space_group_name_H-M   'P 1'
#
loop_
_entity.id
_entity.type
_entity.pdbx_description
1 polymer ?
#
loop_
_entity_poly.entity_id
_entity_poly.type
_entity_poly.pdbx_seq_one_letter_code
_entity_poly.pdbx_strand_id
1 'polypeptide(L)'
;MNDYPVIKGTSYTLAAAPDMVLYNGTTQTTERIVNPGSGYLEELPGHLREYGDVLSYIPNQVYIGNASHEELRGTEFPYYDKKWEAAKEDGPFGLIIPEDEFYGVMHICDVFELVALEQGFAQTVKEKLARRGMFTPEQLDGLLKHNGEAQELKRLVEEEHSEGLYLRGNELVGVVKRAHDVDVNLSAHVMLENLASKASNVISLIQLRLKNEFNPDDVEYVIDCCEEACGDMNQRGGGNFAKASAEIAGYRNATGSDVRGFCAGPAHAMLHAAALVKAGTFKNVVVTAGGCTAKLGMNAKDHVKKGLPVLEDCIAGFSVLVSADDGVHPQIRTDIVGCHKIATGSAPQMVISALVAEPLERAGLKFTDIDKYAPELQNPDITKPAGAGDVPEANYKMIAALAVMKKQLGRAEIPDFVKKHGMTGWAPTQGHIPSGVPYLGPLVRECLEGTTRRAMIIGKGSLFLGRMTNLFDGVSFVVQANEKAAEREKQAVEDEAVGNAAVGAATAQASRTVLSRGACPGIKIVFALEGSEHRAQEMERALQLAAAKGINAVICNGPDAHRAMEEELAAGKAQAAVTMHYPFPIGVSTVGKVITPARGRAMYIANTTGTSDTDRVSALVKNAIAGIIAAKADGVEHPTVGIANIDGARACAKILKGLKENGYDIRFAESARADGGVEMRGNDLLMGTADVMVMDSLTGNLMMKMFSSYTTGGQYEAVGYGYGPGIGEGYDKLVMIVSRASGAPVIAGAMEYA
;
A
#
# COMPACT_ATOMS: atom_id res chain seq x y z
N MET A 1 14.59 -16.48 -9.28
CA MET A 1 14.01 -16.31 -7.93
C MET A 1 12.53 -16.02 -8.12
N ASN A 2 11.64 -16.72 -7.42
CA ASN A 2 10.20 -16.50 -7.54
C ASN A 2 9.81 -15.29 -6.68
N ASP A 3 9.97 -14.09 -7.22
CA ASP A 3 9.46 -12.87 -6.59
C ASP A 3 7.93 -12.88 -6.69
N TYR A 4 7.28 -13.01 -5.54
CA TYR A 4 5.82 -12.97 -5.44
C TYR A 4 5.40 -11.60 -4.90
N PRO A 5 4.35 -10.97 -5.46
CA PRO A 5 3.78 -9.75 -4.89
C PRO A 5 3.43 -9.93 -3.42
N VAL A 6 3.52 -8.87 -2.64
CA VAL A 6 3.26 -8.88 -1.20
C VAL A 6 2.05 -8.03 -0.85
N ILE A 7 1.42 -8.36 0.27
CA ILE A 7 0.37 -7.54 0.88
C ILE A 7 1.05 -6.57 1.86
N LYS A 8 1.30 -5.34 1.40
CA LYS A 8 2.07 -4.34 2.13
C LYS A 8 1.24 -3.54 3.13
N GLY A 9 -0.07 -3.47 2.93
CA GLY A 9 -0.95 -2.73 3.83
C GLY A 9 -2.40 -3.11 3.65
N THR A 10 -3.18 -2.88 4.69
CA THR A 10 -4.63 -3.12 4.70
C THR A 10 -5.34 -2.03 5.48
N SER A 11 -6.60 -1.79 5.14
CA SER A 11 -7.50 -0.96 5.92
C SER A 11 -8.95 -1.41 5.79
N TYR A 12 -9.77 -1.01 6.75
CA TYR A 12 -11.18 -1.35 6.86
C TYR A 12 -12.00 -0.16 7.36
N THR A 13 -13.28 -0.14 7.03
CA THR A 13 -14.24 0.86 7.54
C THR A 13 -15.56 0.21 7.90
N LEU A 14 -16.20 0.69 8.96
CA LEU A 14 -17.62 0.45 9.23
C LEU A 14 -18.31 1.79 9.48
N ALA A 15 -19.24 2.17 8.61
CA ALA A 15 -20.16 3.26 8.89
C ALA A 15 -21.43 2.68 9.52
N ALA A 16 -21.70 3.02 10.77
CA ALA A 16 -23.00 2.72 11.37
C ALA A 16 -24.09 3.40 10.54
N ALA A 17 -25.16 2.68 10.24
CA ALA A 17 -26.23 3.14 9.35
C ALA A 17 -27.62 2.61 9.79
N PRO A 18 -27.99 2.70 11.08
CA PRO A 18 -29.29 2.21 11.57
C PRO A 18 -30.49 2.87 10.87
N ASP A 19 -30.44 4.16 10.54
CA ASP A 19 -31.56 4.82 9.86
C ASP A 19 -31.62 4.41 8.38
N MET A 20 -30.48 4.26 7.70
CA MET A 20 -30.44 3.67 6.35
C MET A 20 -31.03 2.24 6.29
N VAL A 21 -30.99 1.45 7.38
CA VAL A 21 -31.70 0.15 7.42
C VAL A 21 -33.20 0.36 7.18
N LEU A 22 -33.80 1.36 7.80
CA LEU A 22 -35.22 1.65 7.63
C LEU A 22 -35.50 2.09 6.19
N TYR A 23 -34.72 3.03 5.67
CA TYR A 23 -35.10 3.76 4.46
C TYR A 23 -34.53 3.17 3.17
N ASN A 24 -33.37 2.51 3.22
CA ASN A 24 -32.60 2.15 2.02
C ASN A 24 -32.32 0.64 1.88
N GLY A 25 -32.55 -0.17 2.92
CA GLY A 25 -32.43 -1.63 2.82
C GLY A 25 -33.46 -2.25 1.87
N THR A 26 -33.05 -3.17 0.97
CA THR A 26 -33.96 -3.77 -0.02
C THR A 26 -35.13 -4.51 0.63
N THR A 27 -34.90 -5.19 1.76
CA THR A 27 -35.95 -5.92 2.48
C THR A 27 -37.04 -4.98 3.00
N GLN A 28 -36.65 -3.83 3.54
CA GLN A 28 -37.52 -2.85 4.16
C GLN A 28 -38.27 -2.03 3.11
N THR A 29 -37.56 -1.57 2.08
CA THR A 29 -38.15 -0.82 0.96
C THR A 29 -39.15 -1.68 0.18
N THR A 30 -38.81 -2.95 -0.08
CA THR A 30 -39.73 -3.90 -0.75
C THR A 30 -40.96 -4.18 0.13
N GLU A 31 -40.78 -4.43 1.43
CA GLU A 31 -41.91 -4.64 2.33
C GLU A 31 -42.81 -3.40 2.39
N ARG A 32 -42.25 -2.19 2.40
CA ARG A 32 -43.03 -0.95 2.39
C ARG A 32 -43.91 -0.82 1.15
N ILE A 33 -43.41 -1.25 -0.01
CA ILE A 33 -44.17 -1.25 -1.27
C ILE A 33 -45.28 -2.31 -1.25
N VAL A 34 -44.97 -3.53 -0.79
CA VAL A 34 -45.88 -4.68 -0.89
C VAL A 34 -46.88 -4.74 0.28
N ASN A 35 -46.49 -4.32 1.47
CA ASN A 35 -47.26 -4.42 2.71
C ASN A 35 -46.87 -3.29 3.71
N PRO A 36 -47.25 -2.02 3.43
CA PRO A 36 -46.81 -0.85 4.21
C PRO A 36 -47.21 -0.87 5.68
N GLY A 37 -48.25 -1.60 6.06
CA GLY A 37 -48.73 -1.75 7.44
C GLY A 37 -48.33 -3.07 8.09
N SER A 38 -47.25 -3.71 7.65
CA SER A 38 -46.81 -4.98 8.22
C SER A 38 -46.35 -4.81 9.66
N GLY A 39 -46.70 -5.77 10.53
CA GLY A 39 -46.20 -5.78 11.92
C GLY A 39 -44.67 -5.79 12.00
N TYR A 40 -44.00 -6.33 10.97
CA TYR A 40 -42.54 -6.26 10.86
C TYR A 40 -42.03 -4.81 10.75
N LEU A 41 -42.63 -3.97 9.89
CA LEU A 41 -42.21 -2.58 9.75
C LEU A 41 -42.55 -1.74 10.99
N GLU A 42 -43.62 -2.08 11.71
CA GLU A 42 -44.00 -1.44 12.97
C GLU A 42 -43.00 -1.77 14.10
N GLU A 43 -42.58 -3.04 14.20
CA GLU A 43 -41.63 -3.48 15.24
C GLU A 43 -40.18 -3.06 14.93
N LEU A 44 -39.77 -3.05 13.66
CA LEU A 44 -38.39 -2.86 13.22
C LEU A 44 -37.63 -1.70 13.90
N PRO A 45 -38.17 -0.48 14.08
CA PRO A 45 -37.46 0.60 14.74
C PRO A 45 -36.99 0.26 16.17
N GLY A 46 -37.74 -0.58 16.89
CA GLY A 46 -37.37 -1.05 18.23
C GLY A 46 -36.22 -2.07 18.27
N HIS A 47 -35.76 -2.53 17.10
CA HIS A 47 -34.68 -3.51 16.95
C HIS A 47 -33.39 -2.89 16.38
N LEU A 48 -33.38 -1.59 16.06
CA LEU A 48 -32.17 -0.91 15.63
C LEU A 48 -31.22 -0.69 16.80
N ARG A 49 -29.92 -0.68 16.50
CA ARG A 49 -28.88 -0.44 17.50
C ARG A 49 -28.50 1.03 17.51
N GLU A 50 -28.28 1.56 18.70
CA GLU A 50 -27.63 2.85 18.87
C GLU A 50 -26.15 2.75 18.51
N TYR A 51 -25.52 3.88 18.18
CA TYR A 51 -24.11 3.91 17.79
C TYR A 51 -23.18 3.27 18.84
N GLY A 52 -23.46 3.46 20.13
CA GLY A 52 -22.67 2.84 21.20
C GLY A 52 -22.73 1.31 21.23
N ASP A 53 -23.86 0.72 20.82
CA ASP A 53 -24.01 -0.74 20.72
C ASP A 53 -23.30 -1.27 19.47
N VAL A 54 -23.35 -0.55 18.35
CA VAL A 54 -22.55 -0.85 17.15
C VAL A 54 -21.05 -0.80 17.46
N LEU A 55 -20.60 0.22 18.18
CA LEU A 55 -19.21 0.43 18.55
C LEU A 55 -18.70 -0.68 19.49
N SER A 56 -19.47 -1.01 20.53
CA SER A 56 -19.08 -2.01 21.52
C SER A 56 -19.29 -3.47 21.09
N TYR A 57 -19.77 -3.70 19.87
CA TYR A 57 -19.98 -5.04 19.33
C TYR A 57 -18.64 -5.68 18.93
N ILE A 58 -18.25 -6.77 19.60
CA ILE A 58 -16.92 -7.40 19.41
C ILE A 58 -16.60 -7.77 17.95
N PRO A 59 -17.53 -8.30 17.11
CA PRO A 59 -17.21 -8.55 15.70
C PRO A 59 -16.79 -7.29 14.93
N ASN A 60 -17.38 -6.14 15.26
CA ASN A 60 -16.98 -4.86 14.66
C ASN A 60 -15.58 -4.44 15.14
N GLN A 61 -15.25 -4.67 16.41
CA GLN A 61 -13.92 -4.42 16.96
C GLN A 61 -12.85 -5.36 16.38
N VAL A 62 -13.21 -6.60 16.03
CA VAL A 62 -12.33 -7.49 15.24
C VAL A 62 -12.12 -6.96 13.83
N TYR A 63 -13.17 -6.48 13.18
CA TYR A 63 -13.10 -5.96 11.81
C TYR A 63 -12.10 -4.80 11.67
N ILE A 64 -12.02 -3.90 12.66
CA ILE A 64 -11.05 -2.78 12.68
C ILE A 64 -9.74 -3.08 13.43
N GLY A 65 -9.62 -4.28 14.02
CA GLY A 65 -8.36 -4.79 14.60
C GLY A 65 -8.08 -4.45 16.06
N ASN A 66 -9.07 -3.96 16.81
CA ASN A 66 -8.97 -3.70 18.25
C ASN A 66 -9.12 -4.97 19.10
N ALA A 67 -9.83 -5.97 18.56
CA ALA A 67 -9.89 -7.32 19.11
C ALA A 67 -9.36 -8.32 18.06
N SER A 68 -8.87 -9.46 18.51
CA SER A 68 -8.44 -10.58 17.66
C SER A 68 -9.58 -11.56 17.40
N HIS A 69 -9.47 -12.33 16.32
CA HIS A 69 -10.45 -13.40 16.03
C HIS A 69 -10.40 -14.55 17.07
N GLU A 70 -9.29 -14.72 17.79
CA GLU A 70 -9.20 -15.67 18.91
C GLU A 70 -9.90 -15.15 20.17
N GLU A 71 -9.88 -13.84 20.46
CA GLU A 71 -10.70 -13.23 21.51
C GLU A 71 -12.20 -13.36 21.21
N LEU A 72 -12.60 -13.17 19.95
CA LEU A 72 -13.97 -13.42 19.52
C LEU A 72 -14.37 -14.88 19.72
N ARG A 73 -13.49 -15.84 19.39
CA ARG A 73 -13.72 -17.26 19.65
C ARG A 73 -13.84 -17.56 21.15
N GLY A 74 -13.07 -16.88 21.99
CA GLY A 74 -13.12 -17.02 23.44
C GLY A 74 -14.37 -16.39 24.07
N THR A 75 -15.06 -15.52 23.34
CA THR A 75 -16.31 -14.89 23.78
C THR A 75 -17.47 -15.87 23.63
N GLU A 76 -18.31 -15.99 24.65
CA GLU A 76 -19.50 -16.84 24.60
C GLU A 76 -20.51 -16.32 23.56
N PHE A 77 -20.99 -17.20 22.70
CA PHE A 77 -22.04 -16.90 21.72
C PHE A 77 -23.44 -16.89 22.39
N PRO A 78 -24.38 -16.00 22.03
CA PRO A 78 -24.32 -15.00 20.95
C PRO A 78 -23.46 -13.78 21.31
N TYR A 79 -23.03 -12.96 20.35
CA TYR A 79 -22.19 -11.80 20.64
C TYR A 79 -22.99 -10.50 20.81
N TYR A 80 -24.17 -10.41 20.22
CA TYR A 80 -24.97 -9.18 20.16
C TYR A 80 -25.47 -8.71 21.54
N ASP A 81 -25.50 -9.61 22.53
CA ASP A 81 -25.94 -9.31 23.90
C ASP A 81 -24.77 -8.95 24.84
N LYS A 82 -23.55 -8.83 24.30
CA LYS A 82 -22.32 -8.52 25.02
C LYS A 82 -21.72 -7.20 24.54
N LYS A 83 -21.07 -6.50 25.46
CA LYS A 83 -20.32 -5.26 25.17
C LYS A 83 -18.84 -5.50 25.36
N TRP A 84 -18.05 -5.11 24.36
CA TRP A 84 -16.59 -5.14 24.44
C TRP A 84 -16.10 -3.93 25.24
N GLU A 85 -15.49 -4.18 26.40
CA GLU A 85 -15.08 -3.14 27.36
C GLU A 85 -14.04 -2.16 26.79
N ALA A 86 -13.18 -2.62 25.87
CA ALA A 86 -12.10 -1.82 25.27
C ALA A 86 -12.48 -1.21 23.91
N ALA A 87 -13.78 -1.04 23.63
CA ALA A 87 -14.26 -0.56 22.34
C ALA A 87 -13.78 0.85 22.00
N LYS A 88 -13.28 1.02 20.78
CA LYS A 88 -12.81 2.31 20.24
C LYS A 88 -13.27 2.46 18.80
N GLU A 89 -13.43 3.72 18.39
CA GLU A 89 -13.78 4.06 17.01
C GLU A 89 -12.61 3.79 16.08
N ASP A 90 -11.41 4.14 16.52
CA ASP A 90 -10.17 3.92 15.77
C ASP A 90 -9.53 2.60 16.16
N GLY A 91 -9.07 1.85 15.16
CA GLY A 91 -8.32 0.62 15.34
C GLY A 91 -7.10 0.53 14.43
N PRO A 92 -6.19 -0.43 14.68
CA PRO A 92 -4.97 -0.60 13.89
C PRO A 92 -5.22 -0.82 12.40
N PHE A 93 -6.36 -1.40 12.04
CA PHE A 93 -6.70 -1.69 10.65
C PHE A 93 -7.78 -0.77 10.10
N GLY A 94 -8.37 0.14 10.86
CA GLY A 94 -9.52 0.85 10.34
C GLY A 94 -10.25 1.69 11.35
N LEU A 95 -11.48 2.04 11.00
CA LEU A 95 -12.28 2.98 11.77
C LEU A 95 -13.78 2.64 11.73
N ILE A 96 -14.50 2.93 12.81
CA ILE A 96 -15.97 2.96 12.88
C ILE A 96 -16.43 4.42 12.95
N ILE A 97 -17.33 4.86 12.07
CA ILE A 97 -17.96 6.20 12.12
C ILE A 97 -19.47 6.12 12.36
N PRO A 98 -20.07 7.15 12.98
CA PRO A 98 -21.52 7.30 13.07
C PRO A 98 -22.14 7.70 11.72
N GLU A 99 -23.45 7.47 11.60
CA GLU A 99 -24.23 7.68 10.36
C GLU A 99 -24.23 9.15 9.89
N ASP A 100 -24.22 10.09 10.83
CA ASP A 100 -24.21 11.52 10.51
C ASP A 100 -22.90 11.97 9.85
N GLU A 101 -21.76 11.49 10.36
CA GLU A 101 -20.47 11.67 9.71
C GLU A 101 -20.43 11.00 8.33
N PHE A 102 -21.06 9.83 8.20
CA PHE A 102 -21.12 9.11 6.92
C PHE A 102 -21.90 9.88 5.84
N TYR A 103 -23.01 10.53 6.19
CA TYR A 103 -23.72 11.43 5.27
C TYR A 103 -22.87 12.63 4.84
N GLY A 104 -22.03 13.17 5.73
CA GLY A 104 -21.03 14.16 5.35
C GLY A 104 -20.03 13.63 4.34
N VAL A 105 -19.55 12.41 4.52
CA VAL A 105 -18.64 11.79 3.55
C VAL A 105 -19.34 11.54 2.20
N MET A 106 -20.61 11.13 2.20
CA MET A 106 -21.41 11.02 0.97
C MET A 106 -21.49 12.36 0.22
N HIS A 107 -21.71 13.46 0.94
CA HIS A 107 -21.68 14.81 0.36
C HIS A 107 -20.31 15.18 -0.21
N ILE A 108 -19.21 14.94 0.52
CA ILE A 108 -17.84 15.17 0.02
C ILE A 108 -17.55 14.34 -1.25
N CYS A 109 -18.08 13.12 -1.32
CA CYS A 109 -17.88 12.22 -2.45
C CYS A 109 -18.68 12.61 -3.69
N ASP A 110 -19.69 13.46 -3.53
CA ASP A 110 -20.56 13.89 -4.60
C ASP A 110 -19.98 15.10 -5.34
N VAL A 111 -19.54 14.85 -6.58
CA VAL A 111 -18.99 15.88 -7.47
C VAL A 111 -20.04 16.44 -8.43
N PHE A 112 -21.30 16.00 -8.32
CA PHE A 112 -22.41 16.39 -9.20
C PHE A 112 -23.53 17.14 -8.47
N GLU A 113 -23.31 17.50 -7.19
CA GLU A 113 -24.25 18.29 -6.38
C GLU A 113 -25.63 17.62 -6.24
N LEU A 114 -25.68 16.30 -6.22
CA LEU A 114 -26.86 15.47 -5.98
C LEU A 114 -27.24 15.38 -4.51
N VAL A 115 -26.27 15.43 -3.60
CA VAL A 115 -26.48 15.41 -2.15
C VAL A 115 -26.71 16.84 -1.67
N ALA A 116 -27.84 17.07 -1.00
CA ALA A 116 -28.13 18.33 -0.32
C ALA A 116 -28.43 18.05 1.14
N LEU A 117 -27.66 18.63 2.05
CA LEU A 117 -27.87 18.50 3.50
C LEU A 117 -28.63 19.71 4.05
N GLU A 118 -29.23 19.55 5.23
CA GLU A 118 -29.74 20.68 6.02
C GLU A 118 -28.55 21.55 6.47
N GLN A 119 -28.70 22.88 6.42
CA GLN A 119 -27.59 23.82 6.63
C GLN A 119 -26.93 23.69 8.02
N GLY A 120 -27.72 23.60 9.10
CA GLY A 120 -27.21 23.40 10.46
C GLY A 120 -26.56 22.03 10.66
N PHE A 121 -27.14 21.00 10.05
CA PHE A 121 -26.59 19.65 10.02
C PHE A 121 -25.24 19.60 9.31
N ALA A 122 -25.13 20.20 8.13
CA ALA A 122 -23.89 20.27 7.36
C ALA A 122 -22.75 20.96 8.13
N GLN A 123 -23.06 22.04 8.85
CA GLN A 123 -22.09 22.72 9.72
C GLN A 123 -21.62 21.80 10.86
N THR A 124 -22.55 21.09 11.50
CA THR A 124 -22.24 20.16 12.58
C THR A 124 -21.34 19.02 12.10
N VAL A 125 -21.66 18.41 10.95
CA VAL A 125 -20.88 17.30 10.39
C VAL A 125 -19.51 17.77 9.90
N LYS A 126 -19.40 18.97 9.31
CA LYS A 126 -18.11 19.58 8.96
C LYS A 126 -17.19 19.68 10.17
N GLU A 127 -17.70 20.14 11.30
CA GLU A 127 -16.90 20.26 12.54
C GLU A 127 -16.45 18.91 13.09
N LYS A 128 -17.28 17.87 12.96
CA LYS A 128 -16.91 16.49 13.34
C LYS A 128 -15.82 15.94 12.42
N LEU A 129 -16.02 16.01 11.10
CA LEU A 129 -15.08 15.49 10.10
C LEU A 129 -13.73 16.23 10.12
N ALA A 130 -13.72 17.53 10.43
CA ALA A 130 -12.48 18.28 10.60
C ALA A 130 -11.59 17.72 11.72
N ARG A 131 -12.18 17.24 12.82
CA ARG A 131 -11.45 16.64 13.95
C ARG A 131 -10.87 15.27 13.62
N ARG A 132 -11.40 14.58 12.61
CA ARG A 132 -10.92 13.27 12.16
C ARG A 132 -9.62 13.34 11.36
N GLY A 133 -9.30 14.50 10.76
CA GLY A 133 -8.08 14.67 9.95
C GLY A 133 -8.05 13.85 8.65
N MET A 134 -9.22 13.43 8.13
CA MET A 134 -9.33 12.58 6.94
C MET A 134 -9.33 13.36 5.62
N PHE A 135 -9.87 14.59 5.64
CA PHE A 135 -10.17 15.39 4.45
C PHE A 135 -9.40 16.70 4.43
N THR A 136 -9.19 17.23 3.23
CA THR A 136 -8.57 18.54 3.02
C THR A 136 -9.49 19.68 3.47
N PRO A 137 -8.94 20.88 3.80
CA PRO A 137 -9.75 22.06 4.07
C PRO A 137 -10.76 22.36 2.96
N GLU A 138 -10.34 22.21 1.69
CA GLU A 138 -11.20 22.46 0.53
C GLU A 138 -12.39 21.50 0.45
N GLN A 139 -12.17 20.21 0.74
CA GLN A 139 -13.25 19.22 0.82
C GLN A 139 -14.21 19.52 1.97
N LEU A 140 -13.69 19.89 3.14
CA LEU A 140 -14.51 20.26 4.30
C LEU A 140 -15.32 21.54 4.08
N ASP A 141 -14.76 22.52 3.37
CA ASP A 141 -15.50 23.74 2.99
C ASP A 141 -16.57 23.46 1.93
N GLY A 142 -16.36 22.44 1.09
CA GLY A 142 -17.35 21.93 0.15
C GLY A 142 -18.67 21.52 0.80
N LEU A 143 -18.62 20.96 2.02
CA LEU A 143 -19.81 20.54 2.79
C LEU A 143 -20.84 21.64 3.02
N LEU A 144 -20.45 22.91 2.97
CA LEU A 144 -21.35 24.05 3.22
C LEU A 144 -22.02 24.56 1.94
N LYS A 145 -21.74 23.95 0.79
CA LYS A 145 -22.27 24.34 -0.51
C LYS A 145 -23.42 23.44 -0.94
N HIS A 146 -24.33 23.98 -1.76
CA HIS A 146 -25.45 23.24 -2.38
C HIS A 146 -26.40 22.55 -1.38
N ASN A 147 -26.52 23.12 -0.16
CA ASN A 147 -27.40 22.66 0.91
C ASN A 147 -28.77 23.35 0.88
N GLY A 148 -29.77 22.73 1.52
CA GLY A 148 -31.15 23.19 1.52
C GLY A 148 -31.68 23.54 2.92
N GLU A 149 -32.69 24.40 2.96
CA GLU A 149 -33.50 24.58 4.17
C GLU A 149 -34.45 23.39 4.34
N ALA A 150 -34.87 23.10 5.58
CA ALA A 150 -35.71 21.94 5.90
C ALA A 150 -37.02 21.86 5.07
N GLN A 151 -37.61 22.99 4.70
CA GLN A 151 -38.82 23.02 3.85
C GLN A 151 -38.51 22.62 2.40
N GLU A 152 -37.37 23.05 1.86
CA GLU A 152 -36.95 22.68 0.51
C GLU A 152 -36.58 21.20 0.43
N LEU A 153 -35.89 20.66 1.43
CA LEU A 153 -35.57 19.23 1.47
C LEU A 153 -36.84 18.36 1.48
N LYS A 154 -37.87 18.77 2.24
CA LYS A 154 -39.18 18.10 2.21
C LYS A 154 -39.83 18.16 0.83
N ARG A 155 -39.81 19.34 0.18
CA ARG A 155 -40.30 19.51 -1.19
C ARG A 155 -39.58 18.57 -2.16
N LEU A 156 -38.27 18.43 -2.05
CA LEU A 156 -37.46 17.54 -2.91
C LEU A 156 -37.85 16.06 -2.75
N VAL A 157 -38.22 15.62 -1.55
CA VAL A 157 -38.70 14.24 -1.32
C VAL A 157 -40.13 14.07 -1.85
N GLU A 158 -41.04 14.96 -1.47
CA GLU A 158 -42.48 14.81 -1.73
C GLU A 158 -42.86 15.09 -3.19
N GLU A 159 -42.26 16.11 -3.81
CA GLU A 159 -42.61 16.59 -5.15
C GLU A 159 -41.62 16.13 -6.23
N GLU A 160 -40.33 16.00 -5.90
CA GLU A 160 -39.26 15.70 -6.88
C GLU A 160 -38.75 14.26 -6.78
N HIS A 161 -39.28 13.45 -5.84
CA HIS A 161 -38.90 12.04 -5.65
C HIS A 161 -37.41 11.82 -5.38
N SER A 162 -36.78 12.73 -4.64
CA SER A 162 -35.45 12.52 -4.07
C SER A 162 -35.49 11.49 -2.94
N GLU A 163 -34.40 10.77 -2.72
CA GLU A 163 -34.27 9.88 -1.56
C GLU A 163 -33.93 10.71 -0.33
N GLY A 164 -34.68 10.54 0.76
CA GLY A 164 -34.38 11.22 2.02
C GLY A 164 -33.24 10.57 2.79
N LEU A 165 -32.40 11.39 3.42
CA LEU A 165 -31.41 10.98 4.41
C LEU A 165 -31.97 11.32 5.79
N TYR A 166 -32.08 10.30 6.64
CA TYR A 166 -32.79 10.41 7.92
C TYR A 166 -31.87 10.11 9.09
N LEU A 167 -32.11 10.76 10.22
CA LEU A 167 -31.53 10.42 11.52
C LEU A 167 -32.63 10.26 12.56
N ARG A 168 -32.34 9.55 13.65
CA ARG A 168 -33.25 9.42 14.81
C ARG A 168 -34.64 8.91 14.39
N GLY A 169 -34.67 7.97 13.46
CA GLY A 169 -35.85 7.30 12.95
C GLY A 169 -36.62 8.05 11.85
N ASN A 170 -36.73 9.38 11.91
CA ASN A 170 -37.59 10.13 10.99
C ASN A 170 -37.18 11.58 10.70
N GLU A 171 -36.08 12.05 11.27
CA GLU A 171 -35.63 13.42 11.06
C GLU A 171 -34.92 13.53 9.71
N LEU A 172 -35.53 14.24 8.76
CA LEU A 172 -34.94 14.50 7.46
C LEU A 172 -33.78 15.51 7.59
N VAL A 173 -32.55 15.03 7.38
CA VAL A 173 -31.32 15.83 7.51
C VAL A 173 -30.62 16.09 6.17
N GLY A 174 -31.09 15.46 5.10
CA GLY A 174 -30.60 15.68 3.75
C GLY A 174 -31.39 14.88 2.73
N VAL A 175 -31.00 15.00 1.46
CA VAL A 175 -31.56 14.22 0.35
C VAL A 175 -30.47 13.85 -0.66
N VAL A 176 -30.73 12.80 -1.43
CA VAL A 176 -30.01 12.48 -2.67
C VAL A 176 -30.98 12.66 -3.84
N LYS A 177 -30.63 13.57 -4.76
CA LYS A 177 -31.41 13.86 -5.97
C LYS A 177 -31.12 12.83 -7.06
N ARG A 178 -32.06 12.67 -8.00
CA ARG A 178 -31.80 11.95 -9.26
C ARG A 178 -30.78 12.71 -10.11
N ALA A 179 -29.92 11.98 -10.82
CA ALA A 179 -28.99 12.57 -11.78
C ALA A 179 -29.61 12.71 -13.19
N HIS A 180 -30.77 12.09 -13.42
CA HIS A 180 -31.50 12.18 -14.68
C HIS A 180 -33.00 11.91 -14.49
N ASP A 181 -33.86 12.59 -15.25
CA ASP A 181 -35.33 12.52 -15.06
C ASP A 181 -35.97 11.20 -15.45
N VAL A 182 -35.37 10.48 -16.41
CA VAL A 182 -35.97 9.24 -16.96
C VAL A 182 -35.05 8.02 -16.90
N ASP A 183 -33.77 8.21 -16.56
CA ASP A 183 -32.85 7.08 -16.53
C ASP A 183 -32.92 6.40 -15.17
N VAL A 184 -33.45 5.18 -15.15
CA VAL A 184 -33.57 4.39 -13.92
C VAL A 184 -32.22 4.10 -13.26
N ASN A 185 -31.12 4.03 -14.03
CA ASN A 185 -29.76 3.81 -13.51
C ASN A 185 -29.14 5.09 -12.94
N LEU A 186 -29.79 6.24 -13.14
CA LEU A 186 -29.44 7.54 -12.56
C LEU A 186 -30.58 8.09 -11.69
N SER A 187 -31.47 7.22 -11.23
CA SER A 187 -32.52 7.54 -10.26
C SER A 187 -31.91 7.92 -8.91
N ALA A 188 -32.66 8.65 -8.08
CA ALA A 188 -32.23 9.03 -6.74
C ALA A 188 -31.81 7.81 -5.89
N HIS A 189 -32.56 6.72 -5.99
CA HIS A 189 -32.25 5.42 -5.37
C HIS A 189 -30.85 4.92 -5.77
N VAL A 190 -30.60 4.74 -7.08
CA VAL A 190 -29.32 4.20 -7.56
C VAL A 190 -28.16 5.16 -7.26
N MET A 191 -28.40 6.47 -7.33
CA MET A 191 -27.37 7.46 -6.94
C MET A 191 -27.03 7.38 -5.46
N LEU A 192 -28.02 7.17 -4.58
CA LEU A 192 -27.78 6.98 -3.15
C LEU A 192 -26.95 5.72 -2.90
N GLU A 193 -27.28 4.59 -3.54
CA GLU A 193 -26.51 3.33 -3.38
C GLU A 193 -25.06 3.51 -3.85
N ASN A 194 -24.87 4.12 -5.03
CA ASN A 194 -23.56 4.39 -5.59
C ASN A 194 -22.74 5.35 -4.69
N LEU A 195 -23.36 6.39 -4.14
CA LEU A 195 -22.69 7.33 -3.25
C LEU A 195 -22.33 6.70 -1.90
N ALA A 196 -23.18 5.84 -1.33
CA ALA A 196 -22.86 5.11 -0.11
C ALA A 196 -21.69 4.13 -0.33
N SER A 197 -21.66 3.42 -1.46
CA SER A 197 -20.53 2.57 -1.84
C SER A 197 -19.25 3.38 -2.04
N LYS A 198 -19.33 4.49 -2.80
CA LYS A 198 -18.19 5.39 -3.02
C LYS A 198 -17.66 5.95 -1.69
N ALA A 199 -18.53 6.42 -0.79
CA ALA A 199 -18.15 7.02 0.48
C ALA A 199 -17.41 6.06 1.41
N SER A 200 -17.96 4.86 1.61
CA SER A 200 -17.30 3.83 2.45
C SER A 200 -15.98 3.35 1.87
N ASN A 201 -15.87 3.31 0.54
CA ASN A 201 -14.64 3.02 -0.18
C ASN A 201 -13.58 4.15 0.00
N VAL A 202 -13.99 5.42 -0.12
CA VAL A 202 -13.12 6.59 0.10
C VAL A 202 -12.56 6.58 1.52
N ILE A 203 -13.37 6.29 2.53
CA ILE A 203 -12.88 6.19 3.91
C ILE A 203 -11.85 5.07 4.02
N SER A 204 -12.11 3.90 3.43
CA SER A 204 -11.16 2.77 3.46
C SER A 204 -9.82 3.14 2.81
N LEU A 205 -9.84 3.83 1.66
CA LEU A 205 -8.63 4.34 1.00
C LEU A 205 -7.90 5.38 1.84
N ILE A 206 -8.61 6.31 2.48
CA ILE A 206 -8.00 7.28 3.40
C ILE A 206 -7.35 6.55 4.59
N GLN A 207 -8.03 5.57 5.18
CA GLN A 207 -7.47 4.78 6.26
C GLN A 207 -6.24 3.97 5.81
N LEU A 208 -6.20 3.50 4.57
CA LEU A 208 -5.05 2.77 4.04
C LEU A 208 -3.77 3.59 4.19
N ARG A 209 -3.78 4.86 3.75
CA ARG A 209 -2.61 5.75 3.88
C ARG A 209 -2.35 6.24 5.31
N LEU A 210 -3.37 6.31 6.17
CA LEU A 210 -3.21 6.76 7.55
C LEU A 210 -2.67 5.66 8.47
N LYS A 211 -2.95 4.39 8.16
CA LYS A 211 -2.56 3.22 8.97
C LYS A 211 -1.31 2.52 8.47
N ASN A 212 -0.82 2.84 7.27
CA ASN A 212 0.31 2.15 6.64
C ASN A 212 1.31 3.14 6.04
N GLU A 213 2.60 2.80 6.09
CA GLU A 213 3.69 3.64 5.59
C GLU A 213 3.91 3.47 4.08
N PHE A 214 3.28 4.34 3.29
CA PHE A 214 3.58 4.52 1.87
C PHE A 214 3.09 5.88 1.37
N ASN A 215 3.62 6.34 0.24
CA ASN A 215 3.14 7.53 -0.43
C ASN A 215 1.97 7.17 -1.37
N PRO A 216 0.76 7.75 -1.21
CA PRO A 216 -0.38 7.50 -2.12
C PRO A 216 -0.07 7.80 -3.58
N ASP A 217 0.82 8.76 -3.87
CA ASP A 217 1.24 9.10 -5.23
C ASP A 217 2.12 8.02 -5.88
N ASP A 218 2.62 7.04 -5.10
CA ASP A 218 3.36 5.89 -5.64
C ASP A 218 2.42 4.76 -6.13
N VAL A 219 1.11 4.88 -5.92
CA VAL A 219 0.11 3.91 -6.40
C VAL A 219 -0.25 4.24 -7.84
N GLU A 220 -0.09 3.25 -8.72
CA GLU A 220 -0.29 3.42 -10.16
C GLU A 220 -1.64 2.87 -10.63
N TYR A 221 -2.21 1.93 -9.89
CA TYR A 221 -3.47 1.27 -10.26
C TYR A 221 -4.36 0.98 -9.04
N VAL A 222 -5.67 1.20 -9.20
CA VAL A 222 -6.69 0.85 -8.21
C VAL A 222 -7.71 -0.09 -8.85
N ILE A 223 -8.08 -1.16 -8.14
CA ILE A 223 -9.11 -2.11 -8.52
C ILE A 223 -10.24 -2.02 -7.52
N ASP A 224 -11.42 -1.58 -7.95
CA ASP A 224 -12.62 -1.68 -7.14
C ASP A 224 -13.27 -3.05 -7.32
N CYS A 225 -13.80 -3.62 -6.25
CA CYS A 225 -14.47 -4.92 -6.29
C CYS A 225 -15.77 -5.00 -5.49
N CYS A 226 -16.47 -3.87 -5.31
CA CYS A 226 -17.82 -3.87 -4.76
C CYS A 226 -18.82 -4.62 -5.66
N GLU A 227 -20.08 -4.70 -5.24
CA GLU A 227 -21.14 -5.35 -6.02
C GLU A 227 -21.94 -4.36 -6.89
N GLU A 228 -21.69 -3.06 -6.71
CA GLU A 228 -22.42 -2.00 -7.40
C GLU A 228 -21.94 -1.79 -8.84
N ALA A 229 -22.84 -1.31 -9.70
CA ALA A 229 -22.53 -0.99 -11.09
C ALA A 229 -22.95 0.44 -11.40
N CYS A 230 -21.98 1.35 -11.51
CA CYS A 230 -22.27 2.73 -11.89
C CYS A 230 -22.24 2.91 -13.41
N GLY A 231 -23.08 3.83 -13.90
CA GLY A 231 -23.24 4.11 -15.32
C GLY A 231 -24.70 4.38 -15.69
N ASP A 232 -24.91 4.98 -16.85
CA ASP A 232 -26.23 5.29 -17.38
C ASP A 232 -26.87 4.08 -18.08
N MET A 233 -28.06 4.26 -18.65
CA MET A 233 -28.79 3.25 -19.40
C MET A 233 -28.04 2.67 -20.60
N ASN A 234 -27.06 3.40 -21.15
CA ASN A 234 -26.28 2.99 -22.31
C ASN A 234 -25.00 2.24 -21.92
N GLN A 235 -24.47 2.48 -20.72
CA GLN A 235 -23.18 1.95 -20.24
C GLN A 235 -23.25 1.47 -18.79
N ARG A 236 -24.21 0.59 -18.47
CA ARG A 236 -24.37 0.02 -17.12
C ARG A 236 -23.11 -0.72 -16.68
N GLY A 237 -22.49 -0.28 -15.59
CA GLY A 237 -21.22 -0.83 -15.10
C GLY A 237 -20.00 -0.40 -15.92
N GLY A 238 -20.15 0.55 -16.85
CA GLY A 238 -19.04 1.20 -17.57
C GLY A 238 -18.45 2.40 -16.81
N GLY A 239 -19.15 2.88 -15.78
CA GLY A 239 -18.59 3.80 -14.80
C GLY A 239 -17.54 3.10 -13.93
N ASN A 240 -16.65 3.89 -13.31
CA ASN A 240 -15.45 3.39 -12.66
C ASN A 240 -15.38 3.85 -11.21
N PHE A 241 -15.79 2.98 -10.28
CA PHE A 241 -15.71 3.26 -8.85
C PHE A 241 -14.28 3.39 -8.36
N ALA A 242 -13.35 2.59 -8.90
CA ALA A 242 -11.96 2.62 -8.51
C ALA A 242 -11.37 4.04 -8.63
N LYS A 243 -11.54 4.67 -9.79
CA LYS A 243 -11.06 6.03 -10.05
C LYS A 243 -11.87 7.07 -9.29
N ALA A 244 -13.21 6.93 -9.25
CA ALA A 244 -14.06 7.87 -8.55
C ALA A 244 -13.73 7.97 -7.06
N SER A 245 -13.45 6.84 -6.40
CA SER A 245 -13.05 6.82 -4.99
C SER A 245 -11.58 7.25 -4.80
N ALA A 246 -10.66 6.79 -5.65
CA ALA A 246 -9.24 7.14 -5.57
C ALA A 246 -8.98 8.64 -5.73
N GLU A 247 -9.75 9.33 -6.58
CA GLU A 247 -9.71 10.78 -6.77
C GLU A 247 -9.95 11.52 -5.45
N ILE A 248 -11.09 11.24 -4.80
CA ILE A 248 -11.47 11.90 -3.54
C ILE A 248 -10.51 11.55 -2.41
N ALA A 249 -9.99 10.31 -2.41
CA ALA A 249 -9.00 9.87 -1.44
C ALA A 249 -7.57 10.40 -1.73
N GLY A 250 -7.31 11.08 -2.86
CA GLY A 250 -6.03 11.74 -3.12
C GLY A 250 -4.93 10.86 -3.71
N TYR A 251 -5.27 9.78 -4.42
CA TYR A 251 -4.34 8.90 -5.14
C TYR A 251 -4.11 9.41 -6.57
N ARG A 252 -3.30 10.46 -6.71
CA ARG A 252 -3.29 11.34 -7.90
C ARG A 252 -2.75 10.67 -9.16
N ASN A 253 -1.79 9.76 -9.01
CA ASN A 253 -1.13 9.09 -10.12
C ASN A 253 -1.82 7.77 -10.52
N ALA A 254 -2.86 7.36 -9.80
CA ALA A 254 -3.51 6.09 -10.05
C ALA A 254 -4.49 6.16 -11.23
N THR A 255 -4.41 5.18 -12.12
CA THR A 255 -5.57 4.79 -12.95
C THR A 255 -6.30 3.62 -12.29
N GLY A 256 -7.36 3.08 -12.89
CA GLY A 256 -8.07 1.97 -12.27
C GLY A 256 -9.19 1.38 -13.10
N SER A 257 -9.74 0.27 -12.61
CA SER A 257 -10.87 -0.45 -13.20
C SER A 257 -11.65 -1.21 -12.13
N ASP A 258 -12.88 -1.60 -12.45
CA ASP A 258 -13.72 -2.36 -11.54
C ASP A 258 -13.72 -3.86 -11.90
N VAL A 259 -13.84 -4.72 -10.89
CA VAL A 259 -13.90 -6.19 -11.01
C VAL A 259 -15.11 -6.67 -10.25
N ARG A 260 -16.08 -7.27 -10.95
CA ARG A 260 -17.33 -7.75 -10.35
C ARG A 260 -17.34 -9.27 -10.32
N GLY A 261 -17.75 -9.83 -9.18
CA GLY A 261 -17.79 -11.28 -8.96
C GLY A 261 -18.58 -11.70 -7.72
N PHE A 262 -19.53 -10.86 -7.26
CA PHE A 262 -20.25 -11.06 -6.00
C PHE A 262 -19.26 -11.28 -4.84
N CYS A 263 -19.52 -12.21 -3.91
CA CYS A 263 -18.58 -12.52 -2.82
C CYS A 263 -17.22 -13.10 -3.27
N ALA A 264 -17.06 -13.51 -4.54
CA ALA A 264 -15.77 -13.89 -5.10
C ALA A 264 -14.96 -12.67 -5.63
N GLY A 265 -15.61 -11.53 -5.86
CA GLY A 265 -15.01 -10.31 -6.43
C GLY A 265 -13.70 -9.90 -5.77
N PRO A 266 -13.62 -9.83 -4.42
CA PRO A 266 -12.37 -9.49 -3.73
C PRO A 266 -11.22 -10.46 -4.01
N ALA A 267 -11.49 -11.78 -4.08
CA ALA A 267 -10.44 -12.76 -4.37
C ALA A 267 -9.96 -12.66 -5.83
N HIS A 268 -10.86 -12.39 -6.78
CA HIS A 268 -10.50 -12.08 -8.17
C HIS A 268 -9.64 -10.82 -8.26
N ALA A 269 -10.05 -9.74 -7.61
CA ALA A 269 -9.33 -8.48 -7.62
C ALA A 269 -7.92 -8.60 -7.01
N MET A 270 -7.77 -9.34 -5.91
CA MET A 270 -6.46 -9.66 -5.33
C MET A 270 -5.55 -10.42 -6.31
N LEU A 271 -6.10 -11.41 -7.02
CA LEU A 271 -5.33 -12.14 -8.05
C LEU A 271 -4.97 -11.27 -9.25
N HIS A 272 -5.86 -10.36 -9.67
CA HIS A 272 -5.58 -9.39 -10.73
C HIS A 272 -4.48 -8.41 -10.32
N ALA A 273 -4.56 -7.84 -9.11
CA ALA A 273 -3.50 -6.98 -8.57
C ALA A 273 -2.15 -7.72 -8.49
N ALA A 274 -2.15 -8.95 -7.94
CA ALA A 274 -0.94 -9.76 -7.89
C ALA A 274 -0.38 -10.08 -9.29
N ALA A 275 -1.23 -10.36 -10.28
CA ALA A 275 -0.80 -10.60 -11.65
C ALA A 275 -0.17 -9.34 -12.28
N LEU A 276 -0.79 -8.17 -12.11
CA LEU A 276 -0.26 -6.89 -12.61
C LEU A 276 1.10 -6.55 -12.00
N VAL A 277 1.24 -6.74 -10.68
CA VAL A 277 2.51 -6.52 -9.97
C VAL A 277 3.58 -7.51 -10.40
N LYS A 278 3.24 -8.81 -10.47
CA LYS A 278 4.18 -9.85 -10.87
C LYS A 278 4.65 -9.69 -12.32
N ALA A 279 3.79 -9.18 -13.21
CA ALA A 279 4.15 -8.89 -14.59
C ALA A 279 5.08 -7.66 -14.72
N GLY A 280 5.22 -6.85 -13.67
CA GLY A 280 5.97 -5.59 -13.72
C GLY A 280 5.22 -4.47 -14.43
N THR A 281 3.91 -4.62 -14.67
CA THR A 281 3.08 -3.58 -15.30
C THR A 281 2.93 -2.37 -14.37
N PHE A 282 2.73 -2.65 -13.07
CA PHE A 282 2.64 -1.66 -12.00
C PHE A 282 3.38 -2.19 -10.78
N LYS A 283 4.04 -1.33 -10.02
CA LYS A 283 4.70 -1.71 -8.77
C LYS A 283 3.72 -1.78 -7.61
N ASN A 284 2.80 -0.82 -7.52
CA ASN A 284 1.83 -0.70 -6.44
C ASN A 284 0.41 -0.68 -7.00
N VAL A 285 -0.40 -1.65 -6.58
CA VAL A 285 -1.81 -1.79 -6.95
C VAL A 285 -2.66 -1.87 -5.68
N VAL A 286 -3.68 -1.03 -5.57
CA VAL A 286 -4.64 -1.10 -4.46
C VAL A 286 -5.89 -1.86 -4.90
N VAL A 287 -6.31 -2.84 -4.11
CA VAL A 287 -7.64 -3.49 -4.23
C VAL A 287 -8.54 -2.89 -3.17
N THR A 288 -9.74 -2.44 -3.54
CA THR A 288 -10.61 -1.71 -2.63
C THR A 288 -12.08 -2.02 -2.90
N ALA A 289 -12.96 -1.81 -1.91
CA ALA A 289 -14.39 -1.86 -2.09
C ALA A 289 -15.14 -1.14 -0.96
N GLY A 290 -16.29 -0.57 -1.29
CA GLY A 290 -17.27 -0.08 -0.33
C GLY A 290 -18.58 -0.87 -0.39
N GLY A 291 -19.32 -0.84 0.72
CA GLY A 291 -20.56 -1.59 0.93
C GLY A 291 -21.75 -1.02 0.16
N CYS A 292 -22.91 -1.63 0.33
CA CYS A 292 -24.14 -1.22 -0.34
C CYS A 292 -25.34 -1.22 0.60
N THR A 293 -26.25 -0.28 0.30
CA THR A 293 -27.49 -0.09 1.07
C THR A 293 -28.45 -1.25 0.91
N ALA A 294 -28.48 -1.90 -0.26
CA ALA A 294 -29.32 -3.05 -0.55
C ALA A 294 -29.21 -4.20 0.47
N LYS A 295 -28.05 -4.33 1.15
CA LYS A 295 -27.79 -5.39 2.14
C LYS A 295 -28.04 -4.97 3.58
N LEU A 296 -28.38 -3.71 3.84
CA LEU A 296 -28.79 -3.29 5.16
C LEU A 296 -30.10 -3.98 5.56
N GLY A 297 -30.11 -4.56 6.76
CA GLY A 297 -31.23 -5.32 7.30
C GLY A 297 -31.72 -6.47 6.41
N MET A 298 -30.85 -7.09 5.59
CA MET A 298 -31.25 -8.14 4.65
C MET A 298 -31.98 -9.29 5.36
N ASN A 299 -31.51 -9.70 6.54
CA ASN A 299 -32.11 -10.76 7.36
C ASN A 299 -32.98 -10.23 8.53
N ALA A 300 -33.28 -8.93 8.56
CA ALA A 300 -33.95 -8.29 9.69
C ALA A 300 -35.34 -8.86 10.00
N LYS A 301 -36.06 -9.43 9.02
CA LYS A 301 -37.35 -10.11 9.27
C LYS A 301 -37.20 -11.28 10.26
N ASP A 302 -36.16 -12.08 10.11
CA ASP A 302 -35.89 -13.19 11.02
C ASP A 302 -35.35 -12.73 12.37
N HIS A 303 -34.59 -11.62 12.40
CA HIS A 303 -34.13 -11.00 13.65
C HIS A 303 -35.29 -10.45 14.48
N VAL A 304 -36.15 -9.61 13.88
CA VAL A 304 -37.33 -9.02 14.53
C VAL A 304 -38.26 -10.10 15.06
N LYS A 305 -38.60 -11.09 14.23
CA LYS A 305 -39.44 -12.24 14.63
C LYS A 305 -38.90 -13.01 15.84
N LYS A 306 -37.59 -12.97 16.07
CA LYS A 306 -36.90 -13.66 17.18
C LYS A 306 -36.56 -12.74 18.35
N GLY A 307 -36.98 -11.47 18.34
CA GLY A 307 -36.66 -10.53 19.41
C GLY A 307 -35.21 -10.04 19.40
N LEU A 308 -34.50 -10.14 18.26
CA LEU A 308 -33.07 -9.84 18.16
C LEU A 308 -32.84 -8.44 17.57
N PRO A 309 -31.75 -7.75 17.95
CA PRO A 309 -31.36 -6.53 17.25
C PRO A 309 -31.04 -6.82 15.78
N VAL A 310 -31.26 -5.84 14.91
CA VAL A 310 -30.80 -5.90 13.52
C VAL A 310 -29.30 -5.63 13.49
N LEU A 311 -28.54 -6.59 12.96
CA LEU A 311 -27.08 -6.57 13.00
C LEU A 311 -26.43 -6.22 11.65
N GLU A 312 -27.25 -6.07 10.61
CA GLU A 312 -26.84 -5.66 9.26
C GLU A 312 -27.08 -4.15 9.10
N ASP A 313 -26.53 -3.37 10.02
CA ASP A 313 -26.74 -1.94 10.22
C ASP A 313 -25.43 -1.15 10.02
N CYS A 314 -24.49 -1.71 9.26
CA CYS A 314 -23.22 -1.09 8.93
C CYS A 314 -22.96 -1.17 7.42
N ILE A 315 -22.57 -0.05 6.82
CA ILE A 315 -21.93 -0.03 5.50
C ILE A 315 -20.44 -0.22 5.71
N ALA A 316 -19.92 -1.36 5.26
CA ALA A 316 -18.52 -1.73 5.45
C ALA A 316 -17.67 -1.41 4.22
N GLY A 317 -16.36 -1.27 4.41
CA GLY A 317 -15.40 -1.14 3.31
C GLY A 317 -14.06 -1.78 3.66
N PHE A 318 -13.22 -1.97 2.65
CA PHE A 318 -11.82 -2.38 2.82
C PHE A 318 -10.94 -1.86 1.70
N SER A 319 -9.64 -1.74 1.98
CA SER A 319 -8.60 -1.54 0.97
C SER A 319 -7.36 -2.36 1.30
N VAL A 320 -6.63 -2.80 0.27
CA VAL A 320 -5.44 -3.66 0.37
C VAL A 320 -4.39 -3.15 -0.61
N LEU A 321 -3.20 -2.83 -0.12
CA LEU A 321 -2.05 -2.46 -0.96
C LEU A 321 -1.25 -3.72 -1.34
N VAL A 322 -1.26 -4.05 -2.62
CA VAL A 322 -0.42 -5.10 -3.23
C VAL A 322 0.80 -4.44 -3.87
N SER A 323 2.00 -4.87 -3.49
CA SER A 323 3.27 -4.28 -3.94
C SER A 323 4.22 -5.36 -4.45
N ALA A 324 5.25 -4.95 -5.20
CA ALA A 324 6.42 -5.78 -5.46
C ALA A 324 7.04 -6.28 -4.14
N ASP A 325 7.67 -7.46 -4.18
CA ASP A 325 8.26 -8.11 -3.00
C ASP A 325 9.30 -7.22 -2.31
N ASP A 326 9.07 -6.92 -1.04
CA ASP A 326 9.99 -6.14 -0.21
C ASP A 326 10.81 -7.02 0.75
N GLY A 327 10.62 -8.35 0.70
CA GLY A 327 11.29 -9.31 1.57
C GLY A 327 10.83 -9.29 3.03
N VAL A 328 9.75 -8.58 3.34
CA VAL A 328 9.20 -8.43 4.70
C VAL A 328 7.75 -8.90 4.73
N HIS A 329 6.90 -8.30 3.91
CA HIS A 329 5.46 -8.54 3.93
C HIS A 329 5.08 -9.89 3.31
N PRO A 330 3.96 -10.50 3.72
CA PRO A 330 3.57 -11.82 3.24
C PRO A 330 3.28 -11.82 1.74
N GLN A 331 3.72 -12.89 1.09
CA GLN A 331 3.69 -13.11 -0.35
C GLN A 331 2.38 -13.75 -0.81
N ILE A 332 1.80 -13.24 -1.89
CA ILE A 332 0.68 -13.84 -2.61
C ILE A 332 1.23 -14.90 -3.58
N ARG A 333 1.02 -16.17 -3.27
CA ARG A 333 1.49 -17.33 -4.04
C ARG A 333 0.64 -17.53 -5.30
N THR A 334 0.95 -16.75 -6.34
CA THR A 334 0.30 -16.82 -7.67
C THR A 334 0.48 -18.16 -8.40
N ASP A 335 1.30 -19.06 -7.88
CA ASP A 335 1.45 -20.45 -8.32
C ASP A 335 0.48 -21.43 -7.62
N ILE A 336 -0.04 -21.07 -6.44
CA ILE A 336 -0.97 -21.87 -5.64
C ILE A 336 -2.37 -21.23 -5.69
N VAL A 337 -2.92 -21.23 -6.91
CA VAL A 337 -4.25 -20.68 -7.20
C VAL A 337 -5.25 -21.80 -7.50
N GLY A 338 -6.38 -21.79 -6.80
CA GLY A 338 -7.55 -22.61 -7.09
C GLY A 338 -8.55 -21.86 -7.95
N CYS A 339 -9.27 -22.57 -8.81
CA CYS A 339 -10.16 -21.97 -9.79
C CYS A 339 -11.37 -22.89 -9.99
N HIS A 340 -12.56 -22.33 -9.77
CA HIS A 340 -13.80 -22.98 -10.16
C HIS A 340 -13.98 -22.83 -11.67
N LYS A 341 -13.93 -23.94 -12.39
CA LYS A 341 -14.03 -23.95 -13.86
C LYS A 341 -15.51 -24.03 -14.24
N ILE A 342 -15.85 -23.52 -15.42
CA ILE A 342 -17.19 -23.69 -16.02
C ILE A 342 -17.64 -25.17 -16.00
N ALA A 343 -16.70 -26.09 -16.23
CA ALA A 343 -16.95 -27.53 -16.25
C ALA A 343 -16.96 -28.21 -14.86
N THR A 344 -16.60 -27.52 -13.77
CA THR A 344 -16.57 -28.08 -12.41
C THR A 344 -17.97 -28.45 -11.89
N GLY A 345 -19.01 -27.80 -12.42
CA GLY A 345 -20.38 -27.93 -11.93
C GLY A 345 -20.63 -27.21 -10.60
N SER A 346 -21.84 -27.30 -10.07
CA SER A 346 -22.28 -26.50 -8.90
C SER A 346 -22.34 -27.28 -7.58
N ALA A 347 -21.95 -28.56 -7.57
CA ALA A 347 -21.97 -29.36 -6.34
C ALA A 347 -20.92 -28.84 -5.33
N PRO A 348 -21.27 -28.56 -4.06
CA PRO A 348 -20.36 -27.95 -3.08
C PRO A 348 -19.02 -28.67 -2.94
N GLN A 349 -19.02 -30.00 -2.96
CA GLN A 349 -17.81 -30.81 -2.88
C GLN A 349 -16.86 -30.60 -4.07
N MET A 350 -17.41 -30.47 -5.29
CA MET A 350 -16.64 -30.21 -6.51
C MET A 350 -16.04 -28.80 -6.48
N VAL A 351 -16.83 -27.82 -6.02
CA VAL A 351 -16.38 -26.43 -5.85
C VAL A 351 -15.20 -26.38 -4.89
N ILE A 352 -15.34 -26.91 -3.66
CA ILE A 352 -14.26 -26.88 -2.68
C ILE A 352 -13.06 -27.74 -3.12
N SER A 353 -13.27 -28.85 -3.83
CA SER A 353 -12.17 -29.62 -4.41
C SER A 353 -11.34 -28.77 -5.39
N ALA A 354 -11.99 -28.03 -6.29
CA ALA A 354 -11.31 -27.17 -7.27
C ALA A 354 -10.61 -25.97 -6.63
N LEU A 355 -11.19 -25.42 -5.56
CA LEU A 355 -10.65 -24.26 -4.84
C LEU A 355 -9.60 -24.62 -3.80
N VAL A 356 -9.60 -25.83 -3.24
CA VAL A 356 -8.70 -26.18 -2.13
C VAL A 356 -7.84 -27.39 -2.45
N ALA A 357 -8.44 -28.53 -2.78
CA ALA A 357 -7.68 -29.78 -2.95
C ALA A 357 -6.72 -29.71 -4.15
N GLU A 358 -7.24 -29.35 -5.33
CA GLU A 358 -6.46 -29.29 -6.58
C GLU A 358 -5.21 -28.38 -6.49
N PRO A 359 -5.31 -27.11 -6.03
CA PRO A 359 -4.13 -26.24 -5.94
C PRO A 359 -3.10 -26.72 -4.91
N LEU A 360 -3.53 -27.27 -3.77
CA LEU A 360 -2.60 -27.81 -2.77
C LEU A 360 -1.87 -29.04 -3.31
N GLU A 361 -2.58 -29.95 -3.99
CA GLU A 361 -1.99 -31.13 -4.63
C GLU A 361 -0.96 -30.76 -5.70
N ARG A 362 -1.26 -29.78 -6.56
CA ARG A 362 -0.28 -29.28 -7.55
C ARG A 362 0.98 -28.71 -6.90
N ALA A 363 0.83 -28.06 -5.74
CA ALA A 363 1.93 -27.47 -4.99
C ALA A 363 2.65 -28.48 -4.08
N GLY A 364 2.19 -29.74 -4.02
CA GLY A 364 2.74 -30.76 -3.12
C GLY A 364 2.47 -30.48 -1.63
N LEU A 365 1.44 -29.68 -1.31
CA LEU A 365 1.04 -29.34 0.05
C LEU A 365 -0.13 -30.22 0.53
N LYS A 366 -0.15 -30.49 1.83
CA LYS A 366 -1.26 -31.11 2.54
C LYS A 366 -2.26 -30.07 3.03
N PHE A 367 -3.49 -30.49 3.32
CA PHE A 367 -4.49 -29.62 3.96
C PHE A 367 -4.00 -29.07 5.31
N THR A 368 -3.19 -29.84 6.03
CA THR A 368 -2.62 -29.46 7.33
C THR A 368 -1.41 -28.53 7.22
N ASP A 369 -0.87 -28.30 6.02
CA ASP A 369 0.26 -27.39 5.79
C ASP A 369 -0.18 -25.91 5.63
N ILE A 370 -1.50 -25.68 5.55
CA ILE A 370 -2.14 -24.37 5.60
C ILE A 370 -2.58 -24.13 7.03
N ASP A 371 -2.08 -23.08 7.67
CA ASP A 371 -2.36 -22.79 9.08
C ASP A 371 -3.80 -22.28 9.25
N LYS A 372 -4.26 -21.41 8.35
CA LYS A 372 -5.61 -20.81 8.42
C LYS A 372 -6.32 -20.84 7.06
N TYR A 373 -7.60 -21.19 7.07
CA TYR A 373 -8.48 -21.04 5.89
C TYR A 373 -9.42 -19.85 6.11
N ALA A 374 -9.50 -18.96 5.12
CA ALA A 374 -10.42 -17.83 5.11
C ALA A 374 -11.41 -17.99 3.93
N PRO A 375 -12.50 -18.75 4.12
CA PRO A 375 -13.64 -18.80 3.20
C PRO A 375 -14.54 -17.58 3.44
N GLU A 376 -15.87 -17.72 3.33
CA GLU A 376 -16.76 -16.64 3.76
C GLU A 376 -16.72 -16.48 5.29
N LEU A 377 -16.31 -15.31 5.78
CA LEU A 377 -16.15 -14.97 7.20
C LEU A 377 -17.40 -14.30 7.79
N GLN A 378 -18.58 -14.74 7.33
CA GLN A 378 -19.87 -14.20 7.77
C GLN A 378 -20.04 -14.36 9.28
N ASN A 379 -20.52 -13.29 9.93
CA ASN A 379 -20.80 -13.29 11.35
C ASN A 379 -21.96 -14.27 11.70
N PRO A 380 -21.75 -15.23 12.63
CA PRO A 380 -22.77 -16.22 13.00
C PRO A 380 -23.96 -15.61 13.76
N ASP A 381 -23.81 -14.45 14.42
CA ASP A 381 -24.97 -13.76 15.01
C ASP A 381 -25.97 -13.30 13.96
N ILE A 382 -25.51 -12.98 12.74
CA ILE A 382 -26.38 -12.57 11.64
C ILE A 382 -27.03 -13.80 11.00
N THR A 383 -26.22 -14.82 10.71
CA THR A 383 -26.57 -15.94 9.83
C THR A 383 -27.30 -17.09 10.54
N LYS A 384 -26.99 -17.39 11.82
CA LYS A 384 -27.70 -18.45 12.57
C LYS A 384 -29.18 -18.12 12.76
N PRO A 385 -29.57 -16.90 13.18
CA PRO A 385 -30.98 -16.52 13.26
C PRO A 385 -31.69 -16.53 11.90
N ALA A 386 -31.00 -16.23 10.80
CA ALA A 386 -31.57 -16.30 9.45
C ALA A 386 -31.70 -17.74 8.91
N GLY A 387 -31.25 -18.76 9.67
CA GLY A 387 -31.34 -20.17 9.27
C GLY A 387 -30.21 -20.65 8.35
N ALA A 388 -29.23 -19.78 8.03
CA ALA A 388 -28.05 -20.16 7.26
C ALA A 388 -27.00 -20.93 8.08
N GLY A 389 -27.10 -20.89 9.41
CA GLY A 389 -26.18 -21.58 10.32
C GLY A 389 -24.83 -20.86 10.45
N ASP A 390 -23.80 -21.60 10.87
CA ASP A 390 -22.42 -21.08 10.96
C ASP A 390 -21.69 -21.31 9.63
N VAL A 391 -21.70 -20.31 8.76
CA VAL A 391 -21.17 -20.43 7.39
C VAL A 391 -19.65 -20.69 7.35
N PRO A 392 -18.81 -19.98 8.13
CA PRO A 392 -17.39 -20.31 8.24
C PRO A 392 -17.17 -21.75 8.72
N GLU A 393 -17.82 -22.17 9.82
CA GLU A 393 -17.64 -23.51 10.40
C GLU A 393 -18.05 -24.62 9.43
N ALA A 394 -19.13 -24.44 8.69
CA ALA A 394 -19.58 -25.38 7.66
C ALA A 394 -18.53 -25.57 6.56
N ASN A 395 -17.87 -24.48 6.12
CA ASN A 395 -16.78 -24.55 5.15
C ASN A 395 -15.56 -25.30 5.71
N TYR A 396 -15.16 -25.05 6.96
CA TYR A 396 -14.04 -25.76 7.58
C TYR A 396 -14.29 -27.26 7.70
N LYS A 397 -15.51 -27.66 8.07
CA LYS A 397 -15.93 -29.07 8.09
C LYS A 397 -15.84 -29.69 6.70
N MET A 398 -16.22 -28.97 5.65
CA MET A 398 -16.12 -29.45 4.25
C MET A 398 -14.67 -29.64 3.81
N ILE A 399 -13.79 -28.69 4.14
CA ILE A 399 -12.35 -28.77 3.85
C ILE A 399 -11.73 -29.97 4.61
N ALA A 400 -12.04 -30.13 5.89
CA ALA A 400 -11.59 -31.26 6.69
C ALA A 400 -12.10 -32.60 6.13
N ALA A 401 -13.36 -32.67 5.71
CA ALA A 401 -13.94 -33.86 5.09
C ALA A 401 -13.22 -34.24 3.79
N LEU A 402 -12.83 -33.27 2.96
CA LEU A 402 -12.00 -33.52 1.78
C LEU A 402 -10.60 -34.03 2.16
N ALA A 403 -9.99 -33.51 3.22
CA ALA A 403 -8.72 -34.04 3.73
C ALA A 403 -8.84 -35.51 4.16
N VAL A 404 -9.96 -35.90 4.77
CA VAL A 404 -10.27 -37.31 5.11
C VAL A 404 -10.41 -38.16 3.85
N MET A 405 -11.14 -37.67 2.84
CA MET A 405 -11.29 -38.38 1.56
C MET A 405 -9.95 -38.58 0.85
N LYS A 406 -9.03 -37.62 0.97
CA LYS A 406 -7.67 -37.69 0.43
C LYS A 406 -6.70 -38.47 1.35
N LYS A 407 -7.20 -39.09 2.42
CA LYS A 407 -6.43 -39.88 3.40
C LYS A 407 -5.31 -39.10 4.09
N GLN A 408 -5.46 -37.79 4.24
CA GLN A 408 -4.53 -36.93 4.97
C GLN A 408 -4.95 -36.70 6.43
N LEU A 409 -6.21 -36.99 6.75
CA LEU A 409 -6.83 -36.83 8.06
C LEU A 409 -7.72 -38.04 8.37
N GLY A 410 -7.84 -38.43 9.63
CA GLY A 410 -8.88 -39.33 10.13
C GLY A 410 -10.20 -38.60 10.40
N ARG A 411 -11.33 -39.30 10.26
CA ARG A 411 -12.67 -38.71 10.48
C ARG A 411 -12.86 -38.13 11.90
N ALA A 412 -12.20 -38.70 12.90
CA ALA A 412 -12.26 -38.24 14.29
C ALA A 412 -11.52 -36.91 14.52
N GLU A 413 -10.61 -36.51 13.63
CA GLU A 413 -9.78 -35.31 13.76
C GLU A 413 -10.43 -34.06 13.14
N ILE A 414 -11.62 -34.19 12.53
CA ILE A 414 -12.34 -33.06 11.92
C ILE A 414 -12.58 -31.91 12.92
N PRO A 415 -13.05 -32.14 14.16
CA PRO A 415 -13.26 -31.05 15.12
C PRO A 415 -11.97 -30.29 15.45
N ASP A 416 -10.86 -31.00 15.62
CA ASP A 416 -9.55 -30.40 15.90
C ASP A 416 -9.04 -29.60 14.70
N PHE A 417 -9.28 -30.10 13.48
CA PHE A 417 -8.98 -29.35 12.26
C PHE A 417 -9.75 -28.03 12.20
N VAL A 418 -11.06 -28.05 12.46
CA VAL A 418 -11.91 -26.85 12.47
C VAL A 418 -11.41 -25.85 13.52
N LYS A 419 -11.06 -26.32 14.72
CA LYS A 419 -10.54 -25.47 15.80
C LYS A 419 -9.18 -24.84 15.43
N LYS A 420 -8.26 -25.64 14.90
CA LYS A 420 -6.89 -25.20 14.58
C LYS A 420 -6.84 -24.30 13.36
N HIS A 421 -7.47 -24.74 12.27
CA HIS A 421 -7.34 -24.15 10.94
C HIS A 421 -8.49 -23.21 10.54
N GLY A 422 -9.60 -23.22 11.27
CA GLY A 422 -10.71 -22.30 11.09
C GLY A 422 -10.59 -21.05 11.97
N MET A 423 -11.54 -20.13 11.79
CA MET A 423 -11.74 -18.90 12.56
C MET A 423 -13.24 -18.63 12.73
N THR A 424 -13.65 -17.99 13.82
CA THR A 424 -15.03 -17.50 13.93
C THR A 424 -15.21 -16.33 12.96
N GLY A 425 -16.29 -16.30 12.18
CA GLY A 425 -16.57 -15.17 11.29
C GLY A 425 -16.99 -13.91 12.05
N TRP A 426 -16.58 -12.74 11.57
CA TRP A 426 -16.90 -11.44 12.17
C TRP A 426 -17.44 -10.42 11.18
N ALA A 427 -17.32 -10.69 9.88
CA ALA A 427 -17.62 -9.71 8.85
C ALA A 427 -19.14 -9.48 8.75
N PRO A 428 -19.58 -8.23 8.55
CA PRO A 428 -20.99 -7.92 8.31
C PRO A 428 -21.44 -8.50 6.97
N THR A 429 -22.74 -8.74 6.82
CA THR A 429 -23.31 -9.32 5.61
C THR A 429 -23.53 -8.24 4.55
N GLN A 430 -22.46 -7.91 3.83
CA GLN A 430 -22.43 -6.88 2.79
C GLN A 430 -21.83 -7.46 1.50
N GLY A 431 -22.48 -8.49 0.94
CA GLY A 431 -22.13 -9.11 -0.35
C GLY A 431 -20.68 -9.59 -0.44
N HIS A 432 -19.80 -8.73 -0.95
CA HIS A 432 -18.36 -8.93 -1.13
C HIS A 432 -17.54 -8.82 0.17
N ILE A 433 -18.02 -8.08 1.16
CA ILE A 433 -17.33 -7.85 2.42
C ILE A 433 -17.04 -9.15 3.19
N PRO A 434 -18.00 -10.07 3.42
CA PRO A 434 -17.72 -11.29 4.16
C PRO A 434 -16.96 -12.36 3.35
N SER A 435 -16.24 -11.99 2.30
CA SER A 435 -15.28 -12.89 1.63
C SER A 435 -14.15 -13.31 2.58
N GLY A 436 -13.13 -14.01 2.07
CA GLY A 436 -11.92 -14.31 2.86
C GLY A 436 -11.00 -13.10 3.08
N VAL A 437 -11.23 -11.97 2.39
CA VAL A 437 -10.34 -10.79 2.40
C VAL A 437 -10.30 -10.00 3.72
N PRO A 438 -11.35 -9.91 4.56
CA PRO A 438 -11.26 -9.28 5.88
C PRO A 438 -10.18 -9.86 6.78
N TYR A 439 -9.74 -11.10 6.55
CA TYR A 439 -8.64 -11.70 7.31
C TYR A 439 -7.26 -11.19 6.89
N LEU A 440 -7.10 -10.50 5.75
CA LEU A 440 -5.78 -10.09 5.27
C LEU A 440 -5.02 -9.17 6.24
N GLY A 441 -5.70 -8.25 6.94
CA GLY A 441 -5.07 -7.38 7.94
C GLY A 441 -4.54 -8.16 9.14
N PRO A 442 -5.40 -8.95 9.83
CA PRO A 442 -4.93 -9.89 10.85
C PRO A 442 -3.82 -10.83 10.36
N LEU A 443 -3.94 -11.37 9.14
CA LEU A 443 -2.95 -12.25 8.54
C LEU A 443 -1.60 -11.58 8.31
N VAL A 444 -1.56 -10.34 7.83
CA VAL A 444 -0.30 -9.59 7.68
C VAL A 444 0.37 -9.45 9.04
N ARG A 445 -0.37 -9.07 10.08
CA ARG A 445 0.15 -9.00 11.45
C ARG A 445 0.68 -10.36 11.93
N GLU A 446 -0.12 -11.41 11.80
CA GLU A 446 0.25 -12.77 12.24
C GLU A 446 1.47 -13.33 11.48
N CYS A 447 1.61 -13.03 10.19
CA CYS A 447 2.79 -13.40 9.41
C CYS A 447 4.04 -12.64 9.86
N LEU A 448 3.91 -11.35 10.19
CA LEU A 448 5.02 -10.54 10.70
C LEU A 448 5.41 -10.93 12.13
N GLU A 449 4.46 -11.41 12.93
CA GLU A 449 4.67 -11.95 14.29
C GLU A 449 5.09 -13.43 14.29
N GLY A 450 5.12 -14.09 13.14
CA GLY A 450 5.52 -15.49 12.99
C GLY A 450 4.50 -16.52 13.50
N THR A 451 3.27 -16.11 13.84
CA THR A 451 2.22 -16.98 14.38
C THR A 451 1.45 -17.73 13.28
N THR A 452 1.40 -17.19 12.07
CA THR A 452 0.80 -17.82 10.88
C THR A 452 1.80 -17.82 9.73
N ARG A 453 2.09 -19.00 9.17
CA ARG A 453 3.00 -19.14 8.02
C ARG A 453 2.25 -19.15 6.70
N ARG A 454 1.12 -19.84 6.61
CA ARG A 454 0.31 -19.96 5.39
C ARG A 454 -1.16 -19.82 5.68
N ALA A 455 -1.82 -18.98 4.93
CA ALA A 455 -3.28 -18.92 4.90
C ALA A 455 -3.80 -19.08 3.48
N MET A 456 -4.95 -19.75 3.33
CA MET A 456 -5.64 -19.85 2.06
C MET A 456 -6.88 -18.97 2.07
N ILE A 457 -6.91 -17.99 1.17
CA ILE A 457 -8.04 -17.08 0.96
C ILE A 457 -8.93 -17.66 -0.13
N ILE A 458 -10.23 -17.79 0.14
CA ILE A 458 -11.18 -18.45 -0.75
C ILE A 458 -12.36 -17.50 -0.99
N GLY A 459 -12.53 -17.08 -2.24
CA GLY A 459 -13.70 -16.34 -2.70
C GLY A 459 -14.68 -17.29 -3.41
N LYS A 460 -15.97 -17.18 -3.07
CA LYS A 460 -17.06 -17.91 -3.73
C LYS A 460 -18.23 -16.98 -3.96
N GLY A 461 -18.87 -17.05 -5.12
CA GLY A 461 -19.96 -16.17 -5.51
C GLY A 461 -21.14 -16.94 -6.10
N SER A 462 -22.36 -16.56 -5.74
CA SER A 462 -23.60 -17.14 -6.26
C SER A 462 -24.06 -16.40 -7.52
N LEU A 463 -23.56 -16.77 -8.71
CA LEU A 463 -23.89 -16.06 -9.96
C LEU A 463 -25.36 -16.21 -10.39
N PHE A 464 -26.07 -17.23 -9.89
CA PHE A 464 -27.48 -17.47 -10.22
C PHE A 464 -28.43 -16.35 -9.80
N LEU A 465 -28.03 -15.49 -8.87
CA LEU A 465 -28.80 -14.31 -8.49
C LEU A 465 -28.91 -13.30 -9.64
N GLY A 466 -27.89 -13.22 -10.50
CA GLY A 466 -27.91 -12.40 -11.71
C GLY A 466 -28.83 -12.96 -12.82
N ARG A 467 -29.38 -14.18 -12.64
CA ARG A 467 -30.27 -14.87 -13.59
C ARG A 467 -29.68 -15.08 -15.00
N MET A 468 -28.36 -15.07 -15.11
CA MET A 468 -27.63 -15.31 -16.38
C MET A 468 -27.03 -16.72 -16.47
N THR A 469 -26.81 -17.39 -15.34
CA THR A 469 -26.22 -18.74 -15.25
C THR A 469 -26.61 -19.42 -13.94
N ASN A 470 -26.63 -20.75 -13.87
CA ASN A 470 -26.83 -21.50 -12.62
C ASN A 470 -25.52 -21.89 -11.92
N LEU A 471 -24.39 -21.38 -12.41
CA LEU A 471 -23.07 -21.68 -11.86
C LEU A 471 -22.80 -20.88 -10.58
N PHE A 472 -21.86 -21.39 -9.78
CA PHE A 472 -21.13 -20.59 -8.82
C PHE A 472 -19.90 -19.99 -9.51
N ASP A 473 -19.37 -18.93 -8.93
CA ASP A 473 -18.03 -18.44 -9.20
C ASP A 473 -17.11 -18.80 -8.03
N GLY A 474 -15.81 -18.83 -8.27
CA GLY A 474 -14.85 -18.92 -7.20
C GLY A 474 -13.40 -19.04 -7.63
N VAL A 475 -12.55 -18.41 -6.83
CA VAL A 475 -11.09 -18.51 -6.91
C VAL A 475 -10.51 -18.52 -5.51
N SER A 476 -9.32 -19.07 -5.37
CA SER A 476 -8.60 -19.08 -4.12
C SER A 476 -7.11 -18.88 -4.36
N PHE A 477 -6.41 -18.39 -3.35
CA PHE A 477 -4.97 -18.22 -3.39
C PHE A 477 -4.36 -18.41 -2.01
N VAL A 478 -3.11 -18.86 -1.97
CA VAL A 478 -2.34 -18.94 -0.74
C VAL A 478 -1.57 -17.65 -0.53
N VAL A 479 -1.64 -17.13 0.68
CA VAL A 479 -0.73 -16.11 1.20
C VAL A 479 0.26 -16.82 2.12
N GLN A 480 1.54 -16.50 1.98
CA GLN A 480 2.62 -17.13 2.75
C GLN A 480 3.49 -16.06 3.39
N ALA A 481 3.88 -16.24 4.65
CA ALA A 481 4.91 -15.44 5.30
C ALA A 481 6.17 -15.36 4.43
N ASN A 482 6.79 -14.20 4.38
CA ASN A 482 7.92 -13.99 3.48
C ASN A 482 9.10 -14.88 3.90
N GLU A 483 9.55 -15.75 3.01
CA GLU A 483 10.65 -16.67 3.33
C GLU A 483 11.95 -15.90 3.63
N LYS A 484 12.16 -14.76 2.96
CA LYS A 484 13.31 -13.87 3.22
C LYS A 484 13.24 -13.25 4.63
N ALA A 485 12.05 -13.09 5.22
CA ALA A 485 11.88 -12.61 6.59
C ALA A 485 12.15 -13.73 7.60
N ALA A 486 11.62 -14.94 7.37
CA ALA A 486 11.85 -16.10 8.23
C ALA A 486 13.33 -16.55 8.25
N GLU A 487 14.06 -16.38 7.15
CA GLU A 487 15.51 -16.59 7.10
C GLU A 487 16.28 -15.56 7.93
N ARG A 488 15.85 -14.28 7.94
CA ARG A 488 16.46 -13.22 8.76
C ARG A 488 16.28 -13.50 10.25
N GLU A 489 15.10 -13.97 10.66
CA GLU A 489 14.80 -14.25 12.06
C GLU A 489 15.55 -15.48 12.59
N LYS A 490 15.62 -16.57 11.81
CA LYS A 490 16.47 -17.73 12.15
C LYS A 490 17.93 -17.37 12.30
N GLN A 491 18.43 -16.50 11.43
CA GLN A 491 19.81 -16.04 11.48
C GLN A 491 20.06 -15.16 12.72
N ALA A 492 19.09 -14.31 13.11
CA ALA A 492 19.16 -13.54 14.35
C ALA A 492 19.12 -14.42 15.62
N VAL A 493 18.30 -15.48 15.64
CA VAL A 493 18.21 -16.43 16.77
C VAL A 493 19.45 -17.33 16.87
N GLU A 494 20.03 -17.74 15.73
CA GLU A 494 21.31 -18.46 15.70
C GLU A 494 22.47 -17.57 16.18
N ASP A 495 22.48 -16.29 15.79
CA ASP A 495 23.46 -15.31 16.28
C ASP A 495 23.29 -15.02 17.78
N GLU A 496 22.06 -15.00 18.32
CA GLU A 496 21.78 -14.90 19.77
C GLU A 496 22.14 -16.18 20.55
N ALA A 497 21.93 -17.37 19.96
CA ALA A 497 22.30 -18.65 20.58
C ALA A 497 23.82 -18.83 20.69
N VAL A 498 24.59 -18.26 19.76
CA VAL A 498 26.06 -18.21 19.84
C VAL A 498 26.53 -17.11 20.81
N GLY A 499 25.78 -16.02 20.96
CA GLY A 499 26.06 -14.93 21.90
C GLY A 499 25.80 -15.25 23.39
N ASN A 500 24.91 -16.19 23.70
CA ASN A 500 24.52 -16.52 25.08
C ASN A 500 25.53 -17.33 25.92
N ALA A 501 26.76 -17.52 25.42
CA ALA A 501 27.90 -17.99 26.22
C ALA A 501 28.73 -16.84 26.85
N ALA A 502 28.36 -15.58 26.65
CA ALA A 502 29.10 -14.44 27.20
C ALA A 502 28.18 -13.34 27.77
N VAL A 503 28.09 -13.35 29.11
CA VAL A 503 27.92 -12.19 29.99
C VAL A 503 26.58 -11.46 29.98
N GLY A 504 25.98 -11.41 31.18
CA GLY A 504 24.73 -10.72 31.46
C GLY A 504 24.85 -9.20 31.67
N ALA A 505 23.67 -8.59 31.56
CA ALA A 505 23.24 -7.30 32.11
C ALA A 505 24.05 -6.05 31.76
N ALA A 506 23.52 -5.23 30.85
CA ALA A 506 23.48 -3.77 31.00
C ALA A 506 22.41 -3.14 30.08
N THR A 507 21.72 -2.16 30.63
CA THR A 507 20.57 -1.40 30.11
C THR A 507 20.88 -0.51 28.89
N ALA A 508 19.82 -0.23 28.12
CA ALA A 508 19.79 0.59 26.92
C ALA A 508 20.42 1.99 27.07
N GLN A 509 21.40 2.27 26.22
CA GLN A 509 21.82 3.60 25.80
C GLN A 509 22.42 3.52 24.38
N ALA A 510 22.21 4.56 23.58
CA ALA A 510 22.59 4.64 22.16
C ALA A 510 24.02 4.12 21.90
N SER A 511 24.14 3.04 21.11
CA SER A 511 25.43 2.36 20.90
C SER A 511 26.19 2.98 19.72
N ARG A 512 27.33 3.62 20.03
CA ARG A 512 28.40 3.91 19.06
C ARG A 512 29.29 2.67 18.96
N THR A 513 29.21 1.93 17.86
CA THR A 513 30.07 0.78 17.61
C THR A 513 31.34 1.22 16.87
N VAL A 514 32.43 1.39 17.61
CA VAL A 514 33.77 1.56 17.03
C VAL A 514 34.37 0.18 16.84
N LEU A 515 34.39 -0.34 15.60
CA LEU A 515 35.22 -1.50 15.25
C LEU A 515 36.66 -1.01 15.05
N SER A 516 37.39 -0.74 16.14
CA SER A 516 38.84 -0.50 16.07
C SER A 516 39.60 -1.81 16.25
N ARG A 517 40.18 -2.31 15.16
CA ARG A 517 41.35 -3.21 15.24
C ARG A 517 42.58 -2.41 14.83
N GLY A 518 43.33 -1.94 15.82
CA GLY A 518 44.69 -1.43 15.66
C GLY A 518 44.78 0.06 15.31
N ALA A 519 45.53 0.81 16.12
CA ALA A 519 45.90 2.18 15.82
C ALA A 519 46.79 2.23 14.56
N CYS A 520 46.23 2.68 13.45
CA CYS A 520 46.97 3.23 12.31
C CYS A 520 46.60 4.71 12.16
N PRO A 521 47.56 5.62 11.93
CA PRO A 521 47.29 7.01 11.58
C PRO A 521 46.77 7.05 10.13
N GLY A 522 45.49 6.73 9.94
CA GLY A 522 44.80 6.73 8.64
C GLY A 522 43.67 7.75 8.58
N ILE A 523 43.26 8.13 7.37
CA ILE A 523 42.12 9.02 7.09
C ILE A 523 40.86 8.47 7.77
N LYS A 524 40.13 9.34 8.47
CA LYS A 524 38.89 9.01 9.18
C LYS A 524 37.70 9.48 8.38
N ILE A 525 36.87 8.54 7.96
CA ILE A 525 35.61 8.80 7.25
C ILE A 525 34.45 8.47 8.17
N VAL A 526 33.43 9.30 8.22
CA VAL A 526 32.18 8.96 8.90
C VAL A 526 31.17 8.39 7.91
N PHE A 527 30.56 7.26 8.23
CA PHE A 527 29.59 6.59 7.39
C PHE A 527 28.24 6.56 8.10
N ALA A 528 27.23 7.21 7.53
CA ALA A 528 25.89 7.27 8.10
C ALA A 528 24.94 6.35 7.34
N LEU A 529 24.29 5.42 8.06
CA LEU A 529 23.38 4.46 7.46
C LEU A 529 21.92 4.78 7.75
N GLU A 530 21.21 5.14 6.69
CA GLU A 530 19.75 5.16 6.63
C GLU A 530 19.27 4.30 5.44
N GLY A 531 18.91 3.04 5.70
CA GLY A 531 18.12 2.24 4.75
C GLY A 531 18.85 1.69 3.51
N SER A 532 19.99 1.01 3.68
CA SER A 532 20.63 0.22 2.61
C SER A 532 19.70 -0.91 2.12
N GLU A 533 19.53 -1.07 0.79
CA GLU A 533 18.78 -2.19 0.18
C GLU A 533 19.53 -3.53 0.28
N HIS A 534 20.80 -3.49 0.70
CA HIS A 534 21.64 -4.66 0.90
C HIS A 534 22.01 -4.86 2.38
N ARG A 535 22.02 -6.13 2.79
CA ARG A 535 22.14 -6.63 4.18
C ARG A 535 23.35 -6.03 4.91
N ALA A 536 23.33 -6.00 6.25
CA ALA A 536 24.44 -5.54 7.10
C ALA A 536 25.82 -6.17 6.75
N GLN A 537 25.83 -7.36 6.15
CA GLN A 537 27.03 -8.04 5.64
C GLN A 537 27.73 -7.29 4.50
N GLU A 538 27.00 -6.62 3.59
CA GLU A 538 27.60 -5.83 2.51
C GLU A 538 28.30 -4.57 3.05
N MET A 539 27.71 -3.96 4.08
CA MET A 539 28.33 -2.86 4.79
C MET A 539 29.61 -3.31 5.51
N GLU A 540 29.56 -4.42 6.26
CA GLU A 540 30.75 -4.97 6.89
C GLU A 540 31.83 -5.29 5.86
N ARG A 541 31.43 -5.84 4.71
CA ARG A 541 32.33 -6.11 3.60
C ARG A 541 32.94 -4.83 3.02
N ALA A 542 32.16 -3.76 2.87
CA ALA A 542 32.65 -2.47 2.41
C ALA A 542 33.70 -1.90 3.38
N LEU A 543 33.42 -1.98 4.68
CA LEU A 543 34.34 -1.54 5.74
C LEU A 543 35.63 -2.35 5.75
N GLN A 544 35.55 -3.68 5.55
CA GLN A 544 36.73 -4.54 5.40
C GLN A 544 37.56 -4.16 4.17
N LEU A 545 36.91 -3.88 3.02
CA LEU A 545 37.57 -3.46 1.79
C LEU A 545 38.25 -2.09 1.95
N ALA A 546 37.60 -1.13 2.63
CA ALA A 546 38.17 0.17 2.93
C ALA A 546 39.34 0.06 3.92
N ALA A 547 39.20 -0.74 4.97
CA ALA A 547 40.26 -0.99 5.95
C ALA A 547 41.50 -1.65 5.31
N ALA A 548 41.30 -2.56 4.34
CA ALA A 548 42.40 -3.16 3.58
C ALA A 548 43.19 -2.12 2.74
N LYS A 549 42.59 -0.96 2.46
CA LYS A 549 43.22 0.19 1.79
C LYS A 549 43.75 1.25 2.77
N GLY A 550 43.71 0.98 4.07
CA GLY A 550 44.18 1.90 5.11
C GLY A 550 43.19 3.01 5.51
N ILE A 551 41.92 2.89 5.11
CA ILE A 551 40.87 3.86 5.39
C ILE A 551 40.11 3.43 6.65
N ASN A 552 40.03 4.32 7.65
CA ASN A 552 39.31 4.07 8.89
C ASN A 552 37.92 4.69 8.81
N ALA A 553 36.86 3.87 8.91
CA ALA A 553 35.49 4.36 8.89
C ALA A 553 34.84 4.28 10.28
N VAL A 554 34.19 5.38 10.69
CA VAL A 554 33.36 5.47 11.90
C VAL A 554 31.90 5.37 11.48
N ILE A 555 31.15 4.45 12.10
CA ILE A 555 29.76 4.21 11.72
C ILE A 555 28.81 5.03 12.62
N CYS A 556 27.95 5.82 12.00
CA CYS A 556 26.82 6.49 12.64
C CYS A 556 25.52 5.75 12.27
N ASN A 557 24.87 5.14 13.27
CA ASN A 557 23.66 4.33 13.10
C ASN A 557 22.49 4.89 13.92
N GLY A 558 21.27 4.57 13.49
CA GLY A 558 20.03 4.89 14.19
C GLY A 558 19.32 6.14 13.66
N PRO A 559 18.19 6.53 14.27
CA PRO A 559 17.34 7.65 13.80
C PRO A 559 18.04 9.01 13.74
N ASP A 560 19.18 9.15 14.43
CA ASP A 560 19.99 10.38 14.51
C ASP A 560 21.32 10.27 13.72
N ALA A 561 21.46 9.28 12.82
CA ALA A 561 22.72 8.99 12.11
C ALA A 561 23.27 10.20 11.36
N HIS A 562 22.42 10.94 10.63
CA HIS A 562 22.82 12.17 9.94
C HIS A 562 23.29 13.27 10.89
N ARG A 563 22.62 13.47 12.02
CA ARG A 563 23.04 14.47 13.02
C ARG A 563 24.42 14.12 13.60
N ALA A 564 24.63 12.86 13.94
CA ALA A 564 25.92 12.39 14.44
C ALA A 564 27.04 12.53 13.41
N MET A 565 26.75 12.28 12.12
CA MET A 565 27.68 12.49 11.02
C MET A 565 28.11 13.96 10.90
N GLU A 566 27.15 14.90 10.97
CA GLU A 566 27.45 16.34 10.90
C GLU A 566 28.27 16.81 12.10
N GLU A 567 28.00 16.31 13.30
CA GLU A 567 28.79 16.61 14.50
C GLU A 567 30.25 16.15 14.37
N GLU A 568 30.49 14.97 13.78
CA GLU A 568 31.84 14.43 13.58
C GLU A 568 32.63 15.21 12.52
N LEU A 569 31.96 15.67 11.44
CA LEU A 569 32.55 16.59 10.45
C LEU A 569 32.86 17.95 11.07
N ALA A 570 31.90 18.57 11.77
CA ALA A 570 32.06 19.89 12.38
C ALA A 570 33.14 19.91 13.47
N ALA A 571 33.30 18.80 14.21
CA ALA A 571 34.34 18.64 15.22
C ALA A 571 35.73 18.31 14.64
N GLY A 572 35.86 18.15 13.31
CA GLY A 572 37.12 17.76 12.66
C GLY A 572 37.60 16.35 13.01
N LYS A 573 36.70 15.49 13.49
CA LYS A 573 37.01 14.11 13.89
C LYS A 573 37.01 13.14 12.71
N ALA A 574 36.28 13.50 11.65
CA ALA A 574 36.32 12.86 10.33
C ALA A 574 36.67 13.92 9.26
N GLN A 575 37.41 13.52 8.23
CA GLN A 575 37.78 14.39 7.09
C GLN A 575 36.71 14.41 6.00
N ALA A 576 35.93 13.32 5.89
CA ALA A 576 34.87 13.17 4.91
C ALA A 576 33.73 12.34 5.48
N ALA A 577 32.57 12.45 4.85
CA ALA A 577 31.43 11.61 5.12
C ALA A 577 30.98 10.83 3.88
N VAL A 578 30.45 9.64 4.07
CA VAL A 578 29.75 8.88 3.04
C VAL A 578 28.33 8.62 3.55
N THR A 579 27.31 8.97 2.76
CA THR A 579 25.90 8.75 3.11
C THR A 579 25.05 8.47 1.86
N MET A 580 23.83 7.96 2.04
CA MET A 580 22.89 7.68 0.95
C MET A 580 22.10 8.90 0.48
N HIS A 581 21.89 9.88 1.37
CA HIS A 581 21.18 11.11 1.04
C HIS A 581 21.79 12.26 1.84
N TYR A 582 21.99 13.41 1.20
CA TYR A 582 22.37 14.64 1.90
C TYR A 582 21.70 15.85 1.23
N PRO A 583 21.03 16.74 1.99
CA PRO A 583 20.35 17.90 1.43
C PRO A 583 21.36 19.00 1.09
N PHE A 584 21.94 18.93 -0.11
CA PHE A 584 22.82 19.99 -0.61
C PHE A 584 22.05 21.28 -0.92
N PRO A 585 22.59 22.47 -0.57
CA PRO A 585 21.97 23.74 -0.96
C PRO A 585 22.08 23.96 -2.47
N ILE A 586 21.20 24.81 -3.02
CA ILE A 586 21.33 25.27 -4.41
C ILE A 586 22.68 25.96 -4.58
N GLY A 587 23.41 25.61 -5.64
CA GLY A 587 24.79 26.00 -5.87
C GLY A 587 25.79 24.86 -5.64
N VAL A 588 25.36 23.75 -5.02
CA VAL A 588 26.17 22.56 -4.77
C VAL A 588 25.60 21.38 -5.55
N SER A 589 26.45 20.67 -6.28
CA SER A 589 26.11 19.40 -6.93
C SER A 589 27.24 18.39 -6.80
N THR A 590 26.93 17.12 -7.05
CA THR A 590 27.89 16.03 -6.86
C THR A 590 28.58 15.61 -8.14
N VAL A 591 29.83 15.18 -8.03
CA VAL A 591 30.63 14.65 -9.15
C VAL A 591 30.95 13.18 -8.92
N GLY A 592 30.22 12.28 -9.55
CA GLY A 592 30.45 10.84 -9.37
C GLY A 592 31.65 10.33 -10.16
N LYS A 593 32.14 9.14 -9.80
CA LYS A 593 33.27 8.49 -10.49
C LYS A 593 32.92 7.06 -10.82
N VAL A 594 32.97 6.74 -12.12
CA VAL A 594 32.59 5.44 -12.69
C VAL A 594 33.76 4.77 -13.39
N ILE A 595 33.66 3.45 -13.59
CA ILE A 595 34.55 2.70 -14.46
C ILE A 595 33.85 2.45 -15.79
N THR A 596 34.48 2.85 -16.88
CA THR A 596 33.93 2.75 -18.24
C THR A 596 33.97 1.30 -18.73
N PRO A 597 32.89 0.78 -19.32
CA PRO A 597 32.75 -0.65 -19.62
C PRO A 597 33.66 -1.09 -20.77
N ALA A 598 33.94 -0.21 -21.75
CA ALA A 598 34.72 -0.61 -22.91
C ALA A 598 36.25 -0.63 -22.66
N ARG A 599 36.74 0.19 -21.72
CA ARG A 599 38.19 0.36 -21.48
C ARG A 599 38.63 0.16 -20.03
N GLY A 600 37.70 -0.01 -19.09
CA GLY A 600 38.02 -0.12 -17.66
C GLY A 600 38.63 1.14 -17.07
N ARG A 601 38.50 2.30 -17.73
CA ARG A 601 39.08 3.57 -17.28
C ARG A 601 38.12 4.29 -16.33
N ALA A 602 38.66 4.95 -15.31
CA ALA A 602 37.89 5.90 -14.51
C ALA A 602 37.43 7.10 -15.35
N MET A 603 36.20 7.56 -15.11
CA MET A 603 35.63 8.76 -15.69
C MET A 603 34.77 9.47 -14.64
N TYR A 604 34.89 10.78 -14.54
CA TYR A 604 34.11 11.63 -13.64
C TYR A 604 32.83 12.08 -14.33
N ILE A 605 31.69 11.86 -13.70
CA ILE A 605 30.37 12.28 -14.16
C ILE A 605 30.01 13.57 -13.44
N ALA A 606 30.08 14.69 -14.15
CA ALA A 606 29.83 16.02 -13.61
C ALA A 606 28.41 16.49 -14.00
N ASN A 607 27.40 15.82 -13.46
CA ASN A 607 26.64 16.13 -12.24
C ASN A 607 25.75 14.89 -11.98
N THR A 608 25.77 14.32 -10.78
CA THR A 608 25.04 13.07 -10.47
C THR A 608 23.84 13.24 -9.54
N THR A 609 23.83 14.31 -8.74
CA THR A 609 22.71 14.80 -7.93
C THR A 609 22.98 16.26 -7.50
N GLY A 610 21.96 16.94 -7.00
CA GLY A 610 22.03 18.35 -6.61
C GLY A 610 21.95 19.32 -7.79
N THR A 611 21.90 20.62 -7.46
CA THR A 611 21.56 21.68 -8.39
C THR A 611 22.59 22.80 -8.31
N SER A 612 23.55 22.86 -9.24
CA SER A 612 24.59 23.91 -9.29
C SER A 612 24.06 25.29 -9.68
N ASP A 613 22.96 25.34 -10.44
CA ASP A 613 22.28 26.57 -10.87
C ASP A 613 20.84 26.24 -11.29
N THR A 614 19.96 27.24 -11.25
CA THR A 614 18.58 27.10 -11.76
C THR A 614 18.50 27.26 -13.28
N ASP A 615 19.46 27.96 -13.90
CA ASP A 615 19.62 27.99 -15.36
C ASP A 615 20.43 26.80 -15.85
N ARG A 616 19.91 26.07 -16.85
CA ARG A 616 20.52 24.82 -17.32
C ARG A 616 21.92 25.01 -17.91
N VAL A 617 22.13 26.07 -18.69
CA VAL A 617 23.44 26.30 -19.33
C VAL A 617 24.47 26.70 -18.28
N SER A 618 24.09 27.58 -17.35
CA SER A 618 24.91 27.99 -16.21
C SER A 618 25.25 26.79 -15.32
N ALA A 619 24.28 25.90 -15.08
CA ALA A 619 24.49 24.66 -14.35
C ALA A 619 25.52 23.77 -15.04
N LEU A 620 25.42 23.54 -16.37
CA LEU A 620 26.41 22.74 -17.11
C LEU A 620 27.82 23.33 -17.05
N VAL A 621 27.97 24.64 -17.11
CA VAL A 621 29.28 25.32 -16.99
C VAL A 621 29.86 25.13 -15.59
N LYS A 622 29.05 25.34 -14.54
CA LYS A 622 29.47 25.10 -13.15
C LYS A 622 29.81 23.63 -12.89
N ASN A 623 29.02 22.71 -13.45
CA ASN A 623 29.28 21.28 -13.36
C ASN A 623 30.63 20.94 -14.00
N ALA A 624 30.98 21.52 -15.15
CA ALA A 624 32.28 21.31 -15.78
C ALA A 624 33.44 21.72 -14.86
N ILE A 625 33.31 22.87 -14.19
CA ILE A 625 34.30 23.35 -13.21
C ILE A 625 34.37 22.38 -12.01
N ALA A 626 33.22 21.98 -11.45
CA ALA A 626 33.16 21.01 -10.36
C ALA A 626 33.83 19.67 -10.75
N GLY A 627 33.61 19.20 -11.97
CA GLY A 627 34.24 17.99 -12.51
C GLY A 627 35.76 18.11 -12.63
N ILE A 628 36.27 19.25 -13.09
CA ILE A 628 37.71 19.53 -13.14
C ILE A 628 38.29 19.56 -11.72
N ILE A 629 37.61 20.19 -10.77
CA ILE A 629 38.02 20.25 -9.35
C ILE A 629 38.13 18.84 -8.79
N ALA A 630 37.08 18.03 -8.94
CA ALA A 630 37.05 16.67 -8.42
C ALA A 630 38.15 15.79 -9.04
N ALA A 631 38.36 15.88 -10.35
CA ALA A 631 39.40 15.12 -11.04
C ALA A 631 40.81 15.53 -10.60
N LYS A 632 41.07 16.83 -10.43
CA LYS A 632 42.36 17.34 -9.93
C LYS A 632 42.62 16.94 -8.48
N ALA A 633 41.60 17.02 -7.63
CA ALA A 633 41.68 16.59 -6.22
C ALA A 633 42.00 15.10 -6.10
N ASP A 634 41.48 14.29 -7.02
CA ASP A 634 41.70 12.84 -7.12
C ASP A 634 42.95 12.48 -7.97
N GLY A 635 43.85 13.44 -8.18
CA GLY A 635 45.19 13.20 -8.74
C GLY A 635 45.32 13.27 -10.26
N VAL A 636 44.27 13.66 -11.01
CA VAL A 636 44.37 13.93 -12.45
C VAL A 636 44.81 15.37 -12.65
N GLU A 637 46.13 15.59 -12.80
CA GLU A 637 46.74 16.93 -12.88
C GLU A 637 46.11 17.83 -13.97
N HIS A 638 45.82 17.24 -15.12
CA HIS A 638 45.30 17.96 -16.28
C HIS A 638 44.12 17.23 -16.96
N PRO A 639 42.93 17.24 -16.35
CA PRO A 639 41.80 16.48 -16.84
C PRO A 639 41.26 17.04 -18.15
N THR A 640 40.90 16.14 -19.05
CA THR A 640 40.18 16.44 -20.29
C THR A 640 38.67 16.47 -20.06
N VAL A 641 37.99 17.43 -20.68
CA VAL A 641 36.56 17.69 -20.52
C VAL A 641 35.82 17.39 -21.81
N GLY A 642 34.78 16.57 -21.72
CA GLY A 642 33.76 16.36 -22.75
C GLY A 642 32.38 16.71 -22.20
N ILE A 643 31.45 17.08 -23.08
CA ILE A 643 30.10 17.49 -22.69
C ILE A 643 29.13 16.49 -23.31
N ALA A 644 28.29 15.82 -22.52
CA ALA A 644 27.26 14.96 -23.07
C ALA A 644 26.38 15.76 -24.04
N ASN A 645 26.06 15.18 -25.20
CA ASN A 645 25.28 15.84 -26.24
C ASN A 645 23.78 15.90 -25.87
N ILE A 646 23.47 16.73 -24.88
CA ILE A 646 22.15 17.03 -24.33
C ILE A 646 21.79 18.51 -24.59
N ASP A 647 20.56 18.90 -24.27
CA ASP A 647 20.12 20.29 -24.39
C ASP A 647 21.02 21.25 -23.60
N GLY A 648 21.44 22.33 -24.24
CA GLY A 648 22.37 23.31 -23.67
C GLY A 648 23.85 22.98 -23.88
N ALA A 649 24.22 21.78 -24.35
CA ALA A 649 25.62 21.37 -24.52
C ALA A 649 26.43 22.32 -25.41
N ARG A 650 25.88 22.74 -26.55
CA ARG A 650 26.55 23.69 -27.47
C ARG A 650 26.75 25.07 -26.85
N ALA A 651 25.79 25.54 -26.07
CA ALA A 651 25.89 26.82 -25.38
C ALA A 651 26.95 26.75 -24.26
N CYS A 652 26.94 25.68 -23.48
CA CYS A 652 27.98 25.38 -22.49
C CYS A 652 29.37 25.31 -23.14
N ALA A 653 29.52 24.56 -24.24
CA ALA A 653 30.78 24.45 -24.98
C ALA A 653 31.33 25.81 -25.41
N LYS A 654 30.47 26.71 -25.89
CA LYS A 654 30.85 28.08 -26.26
C LYS A 654 31.37 28.88 -25.06
N ILE A 655 30.70 28.78 -23.92
CA ILE A 655 31.10 29.49 -22.69
C ILE A 655 32.43 28.93 -22.15
N LEU A 656 32.59 27.61 -22.08
CA LEU A 656 33.82 26.98 -21.61
C LEU A 656 35.03 27.31 -22.51
N LYS A 657 34.82 27.38 -23.84
CA LYS A 657 35.86 27.84 -24.78
C LYS A 657 36.24 29.29 -24.50
N GLY A 658 35.26 30.15 -24.23
CA GLY A 658 35.51 31.53 -23.80
C GLY A 658 36.30 31.61 -22.49
N LEU A 659 36.00 30.78 -21.49
CA LEU A 659 36.80 30.72 -20.25
C LEU A 659 38.25 30.33 -20.52
N LYS A 660 38.46 29.35 -21.42
CA LYS A 660 39.79 28.93 -21.84
C LYS A 660 40.57 30.05 -22.54
N GLU A 661 39.93 30.74 -23.48
CA GLU A 661 40.52 31.88 -24.18
C GLU A 661 40.90 33.03 -23.23
N ASN A 662 40.14 33.18 -22.13
CA ASN A 662 40.43 34.13 -21.05
C ASN A 662 41.40 33.61 -19.98
N GLY A 663 42.06 32.47 -20.22
CA GLY A 663 43.19 32.00 -19.40
C GLY A 663 42.84 30.94 -18.35
N TYR A 664 41.60 30.43 -18.29
CA TYR A 664 41.28 29.30 -17.42
C TYR A 664 41.74 27.97 -18.05
N ASP A 665 42.52 27.17 -17.32
CA ASP A 665 43.14 25.95 -17.86
C ASP A 665 42.11 24.82 -18.06
N ILE A 666 41.54 24.73 -19.26
CA ILE A 666 40.65 23.64 -19.71
C ILE A 666 41.26 22.90 -20.90
N ARG A 667 41.36 21.58 -20.79
CA ARG A 667 41.67 20.69 -21.90
C ARG A 667 40.37 20.04 -22.37
N PHE A 668 40.03 20.20 -23.64
CA PHE A 668 38.85 19.53 -24.19
C PHE A 668 39.24 18.18 -24.78
N ALA A 669 38.46 17.16 -24.49
CA ALA A 669 38.55 15.89 -25.20
C ALA A 669 37.90 16.03 -26.58
N GLU A 670 38.35 15.21 -27.53
CA GLU A 670 37.78 15.15 -28.87
C GLU A 670 37.01 13.83 -29.02
N SER A 671 35.75 13.92 -29.47
CA SER A 671 34.90 12.75 -29.71
C SER A 671 35.56 11.79 -30.70
N ALA A 672 35.39 10.49 -30.48
CA ALA A 672 35.96 9.45 -31.33
C ALA A 672 35.27 9.31 -32.71
N ARG A 673 34.33 10.20 -33.05
CA ARG A 673 33.62 10.21 -34.34
C ARG A 673 34.38 10.98 -35.40
N ALA A 674 34.05 10.73 -36.67
CA ALA A 674 34.69 11.36 -37.82
C ALA A 674 34.53 12.89 -37.89
N ASP A 675 33.47 13.44 -37.26
CA ASP A 675 33.20 14.88 -37.17
C ASP A 675 33.80 15.55 -35.91
N GLY A 676 34.44 14.78 -35.02
CA GLY A 676 35.11 15.27 -33.82
C GLY A 676 34.21 16.08 -32.88
N GLY A 677 34.82 17.01 -32.14
CA GLY A 677 34.12 17.96 -31.27
C GLY A 677 34.15 17.61 -29.78
N VAL A 678 33.73 18.56 -28.95
CA VAL A 678 33.71 18.43 -27.48
C VAL A 678 32.42 17.77 -27.00
N GLU A 679 31.39 17.75 -27.85
CA GLU A 679 30.11 17.12 -27.61
C GLU A 679 30.18 15.59 -27.78
N MET A 680 29.87 14.86 -26.71
CA MET A 680 30.08 13.43 -26.54
C MET A 680 28.76 12.67 -26.66
N ARG A 681 28.78 11.50 -27.31
CA ARG A 681 27.63 10.60 -27.46
C ARG A 681 27.83 9.30 -26.67
N GLY A 682 26.85 8.40 -26.74
CA GLY A 682 26.87 7.12 -26.02
C GLY A 682 28.16 6.32 -26.18
N ASN A 683 28.73 6.26 -27.39
CA ASN A 683 29.99 5.55 -27.61
C ASN A 683 31.16 6.19 -26.85
N ASP A 684 31.23 7.52 -26.81
CA ASP A 684 32.29 8.26 -26.11
C ASP A 684 32.21 8.04 -24.59
N LEU A 685 30.99 7.97 -24.06
CA LEU A 685 30.66 7.63 -22.67
C LEU A 685 31.13 6.20 -22.34
N LEU A 686 30.81 5.21 -23.18
CA LEU A 686 31.23 3.81 -22.97
C LEU A 686 32.75 3.63 -23.03
N MET A 687 33.44 4.40 -23.87
CA MET A 687 34.88 4.36 -24.04
C MET A 687 35.67 5.17 -23.00
N GLY A 688 35.03 6.08 -22.27
CA GLY A 688 35.74 7.00 -21.38
C GLY A 688 36.60 8.00 -22.14
N THR A 689 36.06 8.60 -23.21
CA THR A 689 36.83 9.46 -24.12
C THR A 689 37.36 10.72 -23.45
N ALA A 690 36.62 11.26 -22.47
CA ALA A 690 37.05 12.36 -21.61
C ALA A 690 37.34 11.85 -20.19
N ASP A 691 38.16 12.58 -19.42
CA ASP A 691 38.30 12.34 -17.98
C ASP A 691 37.03 12.80 -17.26
N VAL A 692 36.55 14.00 -17.59
CA VAL A 692 35.33 14.60 -17.05
C VAL A 692 34.26 14.64 -18.12
N MET A 693 33.11 14.04 -17.83
CA MET A 693 31.92 14.06 -18.68
C MET A 693 30.84 14.94 -18.05
N VAL A 694 30.58 16.08 -18.67
CA VAL A 694 29.64 17.10 -18.18
C VAL A 694 28.21 16.77 -18.60
N MET A 695 27.27 16.81 -17.66
CA MET A 695 25.84 16.59 -17.92
C MET A 695 24.96 17.27 -16.86
N ASP A 696 23.63 17.22 -17.06
CA ASP A 696 22.67 17.60 -16.02
C ASP A 696 22.47 16.48 -14.99
N SER A 697 21.93 16.83 -13.83
CA SER A 697 21.80 15.92 -12.68
C SER A 697 20.95 14.69 -12.98
N LEU A 698 19.87 14.82 -13.75
CA LEU A 698 18.99 13.70 -14.11
C LEU A 698 19.72 12.71 -15.02
N THR A 699 20.40 13.24 -16.03
CA THR A 699 21.21 12.44 -16.96
C THR A 699 22.35 11.75 -16.23
N GLY A 700 23.09 12.46 -15.37
CA GLY A 700 24.21 11.87 -14.65
C GLY A 700 23.79 10.87 -13.59
N ASN A 701 22.66 11.07 -12.92
CA ASN A 701 22.10 10.06 -12.01
C ASN A 701 21.83 8.74 -12.74
N LEU A 702 21.20 8.82 -13.92
CA LEU A 702 20.94 7.66 -14.78
C LEU A 702 22.24 6.99 -15.24
N MET A 703 23.22 7.78 -15.69
CA MET A 703 24.50 7.24 -16.16
C MET A 703 25.31 6.59 -15.04
N MET A 704 25.31 7.16 -13.82
CA MET A 704 25.91 6.52 -12.64
C MET A 704 25.33 5.12 -12.44
N LYS A 705 23.99 5.00 -12.48
CA LYS A 705 23.33 3.71 -12.32
C LYS A 705 23.75 2.75 -13.41
N MET A 706 23.66 3.16 -14.66
CA MET A 706 24.03 2.32 -15.80
C MET A 706 25.46 1.82 -15.71
N PHE A 707 26.44 2.70 -15.46
CA PHE A 707 27.84 2.31 -15.40
C PHE A 707 28.19 1.47 -14.18
N SER A 708 27.56 1.72 -13.03
CA SER A 708 27.92 1.00 -11.81
C SER A 708 27.24 -0.37 -11.70
N SER A 709 26.17 -0.61 -12.48
CA SER A 709 25.36 -1.83 -12.41
C SER A 709 25.16 -2.57 -13.74
N TYR A 710 25.92 -2.23 -14.80
CA TYR A 710 25.75 -2.86 -16.12
C TYR A 710 25.96 -4.38 -16.12
N THR A 711 26.80 -4.91 -15.22
CA THR A 711 27.05 -6.36 -15.09
C THR A 711 26.02 -7.09 -14.24
N THR A 712 25.14 -6.36 -13.54
CA THR A 712 24.20 -6.92 -12.58
C THR A 712 22.74 -6.72 -12.99
N GLY A 713 22.50 -6.14 -14.16
CA GLY A 713 21.16 -5.86 -14.67
C GLY A 713 20.43 -4.75 -13.90
N GLY A 714 21.15 -3.86 -13.21
CA GLY A 714 20.56 -2.70 -12.52
C GLY A 714 20.27 -2.89 -11.03
N GLN A 715 20.23 -4.13 -10.54
CA GLN A 715 19.79 -4.44 -9.17
C GLN A 715 20.86 -4.19 -8.09
N TYR A 716 22.13 -4.16 -8.46
CA TYR A 716 23.26 -4.01 -7.54
C TYR A 716 24.40 -3.24 -8.21
N GLU A 717 24.86 -2.14 -7.65
CA GLU A 717 26.01 -1.43 -8.20
C GLU A 717 27.29 -2.13 -7.72
N ALA A 718 27.94 -2.87 -8.63
CA ALA A 718 29.09 -3.71 -8.34
C ALA A 718 30.44 -3.03 -8.58
N VAL A 719 30.47 -1.92 -9.31
CA VAL A 719 31.70 -1.27 -9.77
C VAL A 719 31.55 0.24 -9.71
N GLY A 720 32.56 0.96 -9.25
CA GLY A 720 32.57 2.42 -9.22
C GLY A 720 32.87 2.99 -7.84
N TYR A 721 32.72 4.31 -7.69
CA TYR A 721 33.14 5.08 -6.51
C TYR A 721 32.01 5.97 -5.97
N GLY A 722 30.76 5.58 -6.23
CA GLY A 722 29.58 6.31 -5.81
C GLY A 722 29.33 7.59 -6.63
N TYR A 723 28.27 8.28 -6.22
CA TYR A 723 27.77 9.51 -6.84
C TYR A 723 28.64 10.72 -6.50
N GLY A 724 29.60 10.56 -5.58
CA GLY A 724 30.73 11.46 -5.39
C GLY A 724 30.47 12.66 -4.48
N PRO A 725 31.46 13.55 -4.32
CA PRO A 725 31.42 14.64 -3.36
C PRO A 725 30.50 15.76 -3.82
N GLY A 726 29.81 16.41 -2.90
CA GLY A 726 29.18 17.71 -3.14
C GLY A 726 30.21 18.81 -3.32
N ILE A 727 30.15 19.54 -4.43
CA ILE A 727 31.05 20.63 -4.79
C ILE A 727 30.23 21.87 -5.16
N GLY A 728 30.57 23.00 -4.55
CA GLY A 728 29.97 24.31 -4.85
C GLY A 728 30.79 25.45 -4.26
N GLU A 729 30.49 26.67 -4.69
CA GLU A 729 31.19 27.87 -4.22
C GLU A 729 30.98 28.08 -2.71
N GLY A 730 32.08 28.22 -1.96
CA GLY A 730 32.02 28.41 -0.51
C GLY A 730 31.56 27.19 0.30
N TYR A 731 31.40 26.02 -0.33
CA TYR A 731 31.01 24.79 0.34
C TYR A 731 32.25 24.09 0.91
N ASP A 732 32.26 23.83 2.22
CA ASP A 732 33.43 23.39 2.99
C ASP A 732 33.32 21.97 3.55
N LYS A 733 32.20 21.27 3.29
CA LYS A 733 31.97 19.89 3.73
C LYS A 733 32.27 18.90 2.62
N LEU A 734 33.04 17.85 2.92
CA LEU A 734 33.28 16.74 1.99
C LEU A 734 32.30 15.60 2.27
N VAL A 735 31.17 15.60 1.56
CA VAL A 735 30.13 14.57 1.70
C VAL A 735 29.94 13.83 0.39
N MET A 736 30.22 12.53 0.41
CA MET A 736 30.08 11.60 -0.69
C MET A 736 28.70 10.96 -0.67
N ILE A 737 28.08 10.86 -1.84
CA ILE A 737 26.81 10.16 -2.00
C ILE A 737 27.02 8.75 -2.55
N VAL A 738 26.34 7.78 -1.95
CA VAL A 738 26.13 6.43 -2.49
C VAL A 738 24.63 6.19 -2.67
N SER A 739 24.26 5.21 -3.49
CA SER A 739 22.87 4.79 -3.66
C SER A 739 22.54 3.68 -2.66
N ARG A 740 21.25 3.47 -2.37
CA ARG A 740 20.80 2.31 -1.58
C ARG A 740 21.19 0.97 -2.22
N ALA A 741 21.35 0.96 -3.55
CA ALA A 741 21.79 -0.19 -4.32
C ALA A 741 23.32 -0.26 -4.49
N SER A 742 24.08 0.64 -3.85
CA SER A 742 25.54 0.58 -3.87
C SER A 742 26.03 -0.63 -3.09
N GLY A 743 26.68 -1.55 -3.79
CA GLY A 743 27.29 -2.73 -3.20
C GLY A 743 28.56 -2.42 -2.42
N ALA A 744 29.08 -3.42 -1.70
CA ALA A 744 30.32 -3.28 -0.94
C ALA A 744 31.50 -2.67 -1.73
N PRO A 745 31.75 -3.04 -3.01
CA PRO A 745 32.83 -2.44 -3.78
C PRO A 745 32.62 -0.94 -4.06
N VAL A 746 31.37 -0.50 -4.27
CA VAL A 746 31.04 0.89 -4.59
C VAL A 746 31.08 1.75 -3.34
N ILE A 747 30.60 1.24 -2.20
CA ILE A 747 30.71 1.93 -0.91
C ILE A 747 32.18 2.10 -0.52
N ALA A 748 32.98 1.03 -0.64
CA ALA A 748 34.42 1.11 -0.38
C ALA A 748 35.13 2.04 -1.39
N GLY A 749 34.70 2.05 -2.65
CA GLY A 749 35.17 3.00 -3.66
C GLY A 749 34.82 4.44 -3.29
N ALA A 750 33.61 4.72 -2.79
CA ALA A 750 33.24 6.05 -2.34
C ALA A 750 34.08 6.51 -1.14
N MET A 751 34.44 5.60 -0.23
CA MET A 751 35.36 5.86 0.87
C MET A 751 36.81 6.09 0.39
N GLU A 752 37.23 5.44 -0.68
CA GLU A 752 38.56 5.64 -1.28
C GLU A 752 38.62 6.95 -2.08
N TYR A 753 37.49 7.38 -2.64
CA TYR A 753 37.39 8.61 -3.41
C TYR A 753 37.28 9.86 -2.51
N ALA A 754 36.79 9.69 -1.29
CA ALA A 754 36.79 10.74 -0.25
C ALA A 754 38.18 10.88 0.38
#